data_AF-A0A428U0U4-F1
#
_entry.id   AF-A0A428U0U4-F1
#
_cell.length_a   1.000
_cell.length_b   1.000
_cell.length_c   1.000
_cell.angle_alpha   90.00
_cell.angle_beta   90.00
_cell.angle_gamma   90.00
#
_symmetry.space_group_name_H-M   'P 1'
#
loop_
_entity.id
_entity.type
_entity.pdbx_description
1 polymer ?
#
loop_
_entity_poly.entity_id
_entity_poly.type
_entity_poly.pdbx_seq_one_letter_code
_entity_poly.pdbx_strand_id
1 'polypeptide(L)'
;MTQNDRNTEVLKAESALHDQYNLLPRSQLVSCLGILSFCMLISFIDQNGISITQPTIAKDLNASATISWAGTSSLIANTTFQMLYGRLSDIFGRKAVFLGAVALLAIADLLCGLSRNPAMFYVFRGVSGIGSGGIANIAMIIVSDVVTLEERGKYQGIFGTMVGLGNLVGPFVAAAFIKRSTWRAFFYMLAPLGAIAGVVSYLFLPNKPPTATFRESAARIDYGGSFTISLGIILLLIPISGGGAYFDWDSPMVISMLAIGFFSCLLFSVIEWKVAKLPMMPVTIFANKEVVILLIHSFLFGAVYQSCIYYLPLYLLNARQFQVLEAAAISTALFTFQAVFSTLSGLYISHFNRYGEVIWFGFATWTLGAGLCLNFDRHTSPGAIIGPLMVIGVGVGCIFQPTLVALQAHSPKSRRAVIISNRNFFRCCGGAVGLAISAAILQAALRSRLPAEYAYLADSTYALPTDLEPGPSAERLNPDSRTVPIIVMIAAVSTDDPIRLQRESGLRKGDSQIIDVTDQPSTQNGLPQNKGNKPMVYLTYLVDHYMNLPEVMIFMHGHRISWHKNALLRRSSALTVNKLRPQAVLDRGFASIACDKVLGRAIKPLPGAPGPSILDLSRQSPKELHRQYTDLWHELFPSSTNDEPPSGWEYFTGAQFALSRELVHSIPLDRLRFLRDWILQTNLSKKINAVIPVGSPFNNHEAVHEAMKTCTNITELSIYTGFFGCTGFPDRYSLPFAVDGSDRYLSTPQILKLDNYEFDDAEWKGLLPPRPHWSNDDGSWPFSSSSSSIIAMTVELYYYTRWFLDRLSYPLIGLLRYEWWSWWKSGKAAKWYRWRKLPVKYRSKDNMDLWLEAMDFSHIHTLSIKEHGHPKPKGDALLRRLPLALTSLRSLTIGGRWEADPLPGRDLKSLRLPRALDFIMAFPASSLTNLTWIESGTVDADVFDAVLQHHGPSLRQLKWINAEVQKDPRPTLSTDQLQNMGKWAPELVDLTIDMDREEEHWPTEKLKILGQSLPKLKNLTIYLNLEDLNGKNETMQPSPHYDFPFAPHSLSKPLLDANGARDMFLLLQESQPGDELETVLFREGDWDGQDDLAIRSYDLWSEGLRNWVRCTILGQDGDRLKDGPRCYAEYNFEYKRFKEGRQGELLY
;
A
#
# COMPACT_ATOMS: atom_id res chain seq x y z
N MET A 1 -67.65 6.83 -38.30
CA MET A 1 -67.09 7.66 -37.23
C MET A 1 -65.85 8.35 -37.75
N THR A 2 -65.82 9.68 -37.76
CA THR A 2 -64.70 10.49 -38.24
C THR A 2 -63.57 10.55 -37.21
N GLN A 3 -62.39 11.06 -37.61
CA GLN A 3 -61.27 11.23 -36.68
C GLN A 3 -61.57 12.28 -35.60
N ASN A 4 -62.37 13.31 -35.90
CA ASN A 4 -62.81 14.30 -34.91
C ASN A 4 -63.74 13.67 -33.86
N ASP A 5 -64.68 12.81 -34.27
CA ASP A 5 -65.59 12.12 -33.35
C ASP A 5 -64.80 11.28 -32.32
N ARG A 6 -63.76 10.54 -32.78
CA ARG A 6 -62.91 9.74 -31.88
C ARG A 6 -62.05 10.59 -30.96
N ASN A 7 -61.45 11.68 -31.46
CA ASN A 7 -60.73 12.61 -30.60
C ASN A 7 -61.66 13.18 -29.50
N THR A 8 -62.93 13.42 -29.84
CA THR A 8 -63.96 13.87 -28.90
C THR A 8 -64.35 12.78 -27.88
N GLU A 9 -64.45 11.51 -28.29
CA GLU A 9 -64.65 10.40 -27.35
C GLU A 9 -63.47 10.19 -26.39
N VAL A 10 -62.22 10.25 -26.89
CA VAL A 10 -61.04 10.16 -26.03
C VAL A 10 -60.99 11.32 -25.03
N LEU A 11 -61.30 12.54 -25.47
CA LEU A 11 -61.40 13.71 -24.58
C LEU A 11 -62.53 13.54 -23.54
N LYS A 12 -63.68 12.99 -23.92
CA LYS A 12 -64.76 12.64 -22.98
C LYS A 12 -64.31 11.58 -21.97
N ALA A 13 -63.66 10.51 -22.41
CA ALA A 13 -63.13 9.45 -21.55
C ALA A 13 -62.07 9.98 -20.57
N GLU A 14 -61.19 10.87 -21.02
CA GLU A 14 -60.20 11.54 -20.16
C GLU A 14 -60.84 12.52 -19.17
N SER A 15 -61.91 13.22 -19.57
CA SER A 15 -62.67 14.10 -18.65
C SER A 15 -63.50 13.32 -17.62
N ALA A 16 -63.80 12.06 -17.89
CA ALA A 16 -64.48 11.13 -16.97
C ALA A 16 -63.53 10.39 -16.01
N LEU A 17 -62.22 10.68 -16.05
CA LEU A 17 -61.27 10.20 -15.05
C LEU A 17 -61.47 10.92 -13.71
N HIS A 18 -61.28 10.20 -12.62
CA HIS A 18 -61.39 10.74 -11.27
C HIS A 18 -60.27 11.77 -11.00
N ASP A 19 -60.62 13.02 -10.68
CA ASP A 19 -59.60 14.03 -10.37
C ASP A 19 -58.84 13.69 -9.08
N GLN A 20 -57.56 13.39 -9.23
CA GLN A 20 -56.64 13.07 -8.13
C GLN A 20 -56.01 14.33 -7.52
N TYR A 21 -56.20 15.52 -8.12
CA TYR A 21 -55.63 16.78 -7.62
C TYR A 21 -56.07 17.07 -6.18
N ASN A 22 -55.11 17.32 -5.28
CA ASN A 22 -55.37 17.47 -3.86
C ASN A 22 -54.25 18.26 -3.16
N LEU A 23 -54.36 19.57 -3.11
CA LEU A 23 -53.41 20.42 -2.38
C LEU A 23 -53.42 20.06 -0.89
N LEU A 24 -52.27 19.67 -0.36
CA LEU A 24 -52.13 19.21 1.03
C LEU A 24 -51.74 20.35 1.98
N PRO A 25 -52.21 20.35 3.24
CA PRO A 25 -51.65 21.19 4.29
C PRO A 25 -50.14 20.95 4.47
N ARG A 26 -49.38 21.99 4.84
CA ARG A 26 -47.89 21.96 4.88
C ARG A 26 -47.31 20.73 5.62
N SER A 27 -47.88 20.34 6.76
CA SER A 27 -47.41 19.17 7.51
C SER A 27 -47.62 17.85 6.76
N GLN A 28 -48.82 17.62 6.21
CA GLN A 28 -49.13 16.45 5.39
C GLN A 28 -48.31 16.42 4.10
N LEU A 29 -48.08 17.59 3.49
CA LEU A 29 -47.25 17.73 2.30
C LEU A 29 -45.79 17.32 2.56
N VAL A 30 -45.19 17.79 3.66
CA VAL A 30 -43.82 17.41 4.05
C VAL A 30 -43.72 15.91 4.33
N SER A 31 -44.67 15.32 5.06
CA SER A 31 -44.69 13.87 5.30
C SER A 31 -44.83 13.07 4.01
N CYS A 32 -45.77 13.44 3.13
CA CYS A 32 -45.99 12.80 1.83
C CYS A 32 -44.70 12.83 0.97
N LEU A 33 -44.09 14.01 0.83
CA LEU A 33 -42.87 14.19 0.06
C LEU A 33 -41.67 13.46 0.64
N GLY A 34 -41.51 13.44 1.97
CA GLY A 34 -40.43 12.71 2.64
C GLY A 34 -40.52 11.21 2.41
N ILE A 35 -41.73 10.65 2.44
CA ILE A 35 -41.98 9.22 2.16
C ILE A 35 -41.69 8.88 0.71
N LEU A 36 -42.21 9.65 -0.24
CA LEU A 36 -41.94 9.45 -1.68
C LEU A 36 -40.45 9.58 -1.99
N SER A 37 -39.77 10.57 -1.38
CA SER A 37 -38.33 10.77 -1.47
C SER A 37 -37.54 9.56 -0.97
N PHE A 38 -37.93 8.99 0.17
CA PHE A 38 -37.28 7.82 0.75
C PHE A 38 -37.50 6.55 -0.08
N CYS A 39 -38.71 6.35 -0.62
CA CYS A 39 -39.00 5.24 -1.53
C CYS A 39 -38.19 5.36 -2.84
N MET A 40 -38.08 6.56 -3.41
CA MET A 40 -37.20 6.81 -4.56
C MET A 40 -35.74 6.52 -4.20
N LEU A 41 -35.25 6.99 -3.04
CA LEU A 41 -33.88 6.73 -2.60
C LEU A 41 -33.58 5.22 -2.53
N ILE A 42 -34.45 4.43 -1.89
CA ILE A 42 -34.32 2.95 -1.85
C ILE A 42 -34.28 2.37 -3.26
N SER A 43 -35.20 2.79 -4.15
CA SER A 43 -35.25 2.28 -5.52
C SER A 43 -33.99 2.57 -6.33
N PHE A 44 -33.34 3.72 -6.14
CA PHE A 44 -32.09 4.06 -6.85
C PHE A 44 -30.86 3.44 -6.19
N ILE A 45 -30.91 3.14 -4.88
CA ILE A 45 -29.90 2.33 -4.17
C ILE A 45 -29.88 0.91 -4.76
N ASP A 46 -31.04 0.26 -4.95
CA ASP A 46 -31.11 -1.03 -5.65
C ASP A 46 -30.55 -0.92 -7.08
N GLN A 47 -31.11 -0.02 -7.87
CA GLN A 47 -30.84 0.06 -9.31
C GLN A 47 -29.35 0.27 -9.63
N ASN A 48 -28.62 1.02 -8.79
CA ASN A 48 -27.20 1.33 -9.01
C ASN A 48 -26.24 0.50 -8.14
N GLY A 49 -26.67 0.01 -6.97
CA GLY A 49 -25.82 -0.81 -6.10
C GLY A 49 -25.30 -2.07 -6.77
N ILE A 50 -26.07 -2.62 -7.72
CA ILE A 50 -25.67 -3.80 -8.48
C ILE A 50 -24.40 -3.61 -9.32
N SER A 51 -24.10 -2.38 -9.76
CA SER A 51 -22.92 -2.09 -10.61
C SER A 51 -21.59 -2.51 -10.00
N ILE A 52 -21.50 -2.54 -8.65
CA ILE A 52 -20.30 -2.97 -7.92
C ILE A 52 -20.40 -4.44 -7.46
N THR A 53 -21.60 -5.01 -7.33
CA THR A 53 -21.76 -6.43 -6.92
C THR A 53 -21.60 -7.42 -8.07
N GLN A 54 -21.80 -6.99 -9.32
CA GLN A 54 -21.81 -7.86 -10.50
C GLN A 54 -20.66 -8.91 -10.51
N PRO A 55 -19.36 -8.55 -10.37
CA PRO A 55 -18.28 -9.56 -10.42
C PRO A 55 -18.37 -10.63 -9.32
N THR A 56 -18.80 -10.23 -8.12
CA THR A 56 -18.97 -11.16 -6.98
C THR A 56 -20.16 -12.10 -7.21
N ILE A 57 -21.28 -11.57 -7.72
CA ILE A 57 -22.48 -12.37 -8.05
C ILE A 57 -22.18 -13.32 -9.21
N ALA A 58 -21.43 -12.86 -10.21
CA ALA A 58 -20.98 -13.69 -11.34
C ALA A 58 -20.22 -14.92 -10.86
N LYS A 59 -19.24 -14.74 -9.97
CA LYS A 59 -18.45 -15.85 -9.44
C LYS A 59 -19.29 -16.81 -8.58
N ASP A 60 -20.16 -16.28 -7.73
CA ASP A 60 -20.98 -17.09 -6.80
C ASP A 60 -22.11 -17.88 -7.49
N LEU A 61 -22.67 -17.36 -8.58
CA LEU A 61 -23.74 -18.02 -9.35
C LEU A 61 -23.24 -18.73 -10.64
N ASN A 62 -21.93 -18.80 -10.88
CA ASN A 62 -21.34 -19.27 -12.16
C ASN A 62 -21.93 -18.55 -13.39
N ALA A 63 -22.03 -17.22 -13.30
CA ALA A 63 -22.74 -16.35 -14.24
C ALA A 63 -21.83 -15.40 -15.03
N SER A 64 -20.51 -15.61 -15.05
CA SER A 64 -19.53 -14.66 -15.61
C SER A 64 -19.81 -14.24 -17.05
N ALA A 65 -20.28 -15.17 -17.90
CA ALA A 65 -20.64 -14.87 -19.29
C ALA A 65 -21.94 -14.05 -19.44
N THR A 66 -22.84 -14.10 -18.46
CA THR A 66 -24.23 -13.57 -18.59
C THR A 66 -24.58 -12.47 -17.59
N ILE A 67 -23.71 -12.13 -16.64
CA ILE A 67 -24.00 -11.23 -15.50
C ILE A 67 -24.52 -9.83 -15.84
N SER A 68 -24.26 -9.31 -17.03
CA SER A 68 -24.84 -8.05 -17.53
C SER A 68 -26.37 -8.06 -17.50
N TRP A 69 -27.00 -9.23 -17.72
CA TRP A 69 -28.43 -9.44 -17.65
C TRP A 69 -29.08 -9.03 -16.32
N ALA A 70 -28.31 -9.00 -15.23
CA ALA A 70 -28.80 -8.53 -13.94
C ALA A 70 -29.16 -7.03 -13.91
N GLY A 71 -28.47 -6.21 -14.72
CA GLY A 71 -28.84 -4.81 -14.98
C GLY A 71 -29.87 -4.71 -16.11
N THR A 72 -29.62 -5.41 -17.21
CA THR A 72 -30.43 -5.33 -18.44
C THR A 72 -31.89 -5.76 -18.23
N SER A 73 -32.14 -6.90 -17.56
CA SER A 73 -33.52 -7.36 -17.28
C SER A 73 -34.34 -6.35 -16.47
N SER A 74 -33.71 -5.75 -15.45
CA SER A 74 -34.31 -4.68 -14.64
C SER A 74 -34.62 -3.44 -15.48
N LEU A 75 -33.69 -3.01 -16.35
CA LEU A 75 -33.89 -1.85 -17.22
C LEU A 75 -35.00 -2.08 -18.27
N ILE A 76 -35.05 -3.27 -18.90
CA ILE A 76 -36.09 -3.62 -19.88
C ILE A 76 -37.47 -3.64 -19.22
N ALA A 77 -37.59 -4.29 -18.06
CA ALA A 77 -38.85 -4.37 -17.33
C ALA A 77 -39.29 -3.00 -16.81
N ASN A 78 -38.37 -2.19 -16.26
CA ASN A 78 -38.61 -0.80 -15.88
C ASN A 78 -39.14 0.01 -17.08
N THR A 79 -38.43 -0.01 -18.21
CA THR A 79 -38.83 0.70 -19.45
C THR A 79 -40.23 0.31 -19.90
N THR A 80 -40.50 -1.00 -19.98
CA THR A 80 -41.79 -1.54 -20.43
C THR A 80 -42.95 -1.03 -19.56
N PHE A 81 -42.77 -1.02 -18.24
CA PHE A 81 -43.83 -0.63 -17.31
C PHE A 81 -43.99 0.88 -17.11
N GLN A 82 -43.04 1.72 -17.55
CA GLN A 82 -43.16 3.18 -17.43
C GLN A 82 -44.50 3.71 -17.97
N MET A 83 -44.90 3.32 -19.18
CA MET A 83 -46.17 3.77 -19.79
C MET A 83 -47.40 3.23 -19.05
N LEU A 84 -47.34 1.96 -18.64
CA LEU A 84 -48.45 1.26 -17.96
C LEU A 84 -48.85 1.99 -16.68
N TYR A 85 -47.88 2.41 -15.87
CA TYR A 85 -48.13 3.07 -14.58
C TYR A 85 -48.91 4.39 -14.66
N GLY A 86 -48.85 5.10 -15.79
CA GLY A 86 -49.65 6.30 -16.00
C GLY A 86 -51.15 6.00 -15.96
N ARG A 87 -51.63 5.18 -16.90
CA ARG A 87 -53.06 4.81 -16.97
C ARG A 87 -53.49 3.89 -15.84
N LEU A 88 -52.64 2.98 -15.37
CA LEU A 88 -52.98 2.15 -14.19
C LEU A 88 -53.22 3.02 -12.95
N SER A 89 -52.45 4.09 -12.73
CA SER A 89 -52.67 5.00 -11.60
C SER A 89 -53.82 5.99 -11.80
N ASP A 90 -54.23 6.28 -13.04
CA ASP A 90 -55.49 7.00 -13.35
C ASP A 90 -56.72 6.11 -13.05
N ILE A 91 -56.62 4.80 -13.29
CA ILE A 91 -57.70 3.82 -13.13
C ILE A 91 -57.86 3.36 -11.67
N PHE A 92 -56.78 2.87 -11.05
CA PHE A 92 -56.79 2.29 -9.70
C PHE A 92 -56.43 3.30 -8.59
N GLY A 93 -56.12 4.54 -8.95
CA GLY A 93 -55.72 5.60 -8.01
C GLY A 93 -54.24 5.55 -7.63
N ARG A 94 -53.68 6.71 -7.29
CA ARG A 94 -52.21 6.86 -7.11
C ARG A 94 -51.66 5.98 -5.98
N LYS A 95 -52.30 5.98 -4.81
CA LYS A 95 -51.82 5.28 -3.60
C LYS A 95 -51.76 3.76 -3.78
N ALA A 96 -52.80 3.16 -4.36
CA ALA A 96 -52.86 1.70 -4.54
C ALA A 96 -51.74 1.20 -5.47
N VAL A 97 -51.53 1.85 -6.61
CA VAL A 97 -50.50 1.44 -7.57
C VAL A 97 -49.09 1.75 -7.05
N PHE A 98 -48.90 2.84 -6.31
CA PHE A 98 -47.62 3.12 -5.63
C PHE A 98 -47.26 2.03 -4.61
N LEU A 99 -48.20 1.65 -3.74
CA LEU A 99 -48.00 0.58 -2.76
C LEU A 99 -47.73 -0.77 -3.43
N GLY A 100 -48.43 -1.08 -4.52
CA GLY A 100 -48.14 -2.26 -5.34
C GLY A 100 -46.71 -2.27 -5.87
N ALA A 101 -46.20 -1.14 -6.36
CA ALA A 101 -44.82 -1.01 -6.83
C ALA A 101 -43.78 -1.16 -5.70
N VAL A 102 -44.05 -0.59 -4.51
CA VAL A 102 -43.18 -0.74 -3.32
C VAL A 102 -43.16 -2.17 -2.80
N ALA A 103 -44.32 -2.83 -2.69
CA ALA A 103 -44.40 -4.23 -2.28
C ALA A 103 -43.68 -5.15 -3.26
N LEU A 104 -43.86 -4.90 -4.57
CA LEU A 104 -43.24 -5.69 -5.63
C LEU A 104 -41.71 -5.51 -5.68
N LEU A 105 -41.18 -4.30 -5.42
CA LEU A 105 -39.74 -4.09 -5.21
C LEU A 105 -39.23 -4.87 -3.99
N ALA A 106 -39.87 -4.71 -2.83
CA ALA A 106 -39.42 -5.36 -1.58
C ALA A 106 -39.41 -6.90 -1.69
N ILE A 107 -40.42 -7.48 -2.35
CA ILE A 107 -40.49 -8.92 -2.64
C ILE A 107 -39.40 -9.33 -3.65
N ALA A 108 -39.21 -8.55 -4.72
CA ALA A 108 -38.20 -8.86 -5.74
C ALA A 108 -36.77 -8.83 -5.17
N ASP A 109 -36.46 -7.87 -4.29
CA ASP A 109 -35.16 -7.77 -3.65
C ASP A 109 -34.94 -8.95 -2.70
N LEU A 110 -35.94 -9.33 -1.89
CA LEU A 110 -35.86 -10.55 -1.07
C LEU A 110 -35.58 -11.80 -1.93
N LEU A 111 -36.30 -11.94 -3.05
CA LEU A 111 -36.12 -13.04 -3.99
C LEU A 111 -34.74 -13.02 -4.66
N CYS A 112 -34.19 -11.84 -4.98
CA CYS A 112 -32.83 -11.67 -5.48
C CYS A 112 -31.80 -12.22 -4.47
N GLY A 113 -31.94 -11.92 -3.18
CA GLY A 113 -31.09 -12.47 -2.12
C GLY A 113 -31.21 -14.00 -1.99
N LEU A 114 -32.39 -14.57 -2.23
CA LEU A 114 -32.67 -16.01 -2.18
C LEU A 114 -32.26 -16.77 -3.46
N SER A 115 -31.72 -16.09 -4.48
CA SER A 115 -31.41 -16.72 -5.77
C SER A 115 -30.25 -17.71 -5.70
N ARG A 116 -30.43 -18.85 -6.39
CA ARG A 116 -29.51 -19.99 -6.42
C ARG A 116 -28.83 -20.22 -7.78
N ASN A 117 -29.31 -19.56 -8.83
CA ASN A 117 -28.78 -19.68 -10.19
C ASN A 117 -28.99 -18.36 -10.97
N PRO A 118 -28.28 -18.15 -12.09
CA PRO A 118 -28.33 -16.89 -12.83
C PRO A 118 -29.73 -16.53 -13.36
N ALA A 119 -30.44 -17.51 -13.93
CA ALA A 119 -31.77 -17.28 -14.53
C ALA A 119 -32.80 -16.81 -13.49
N MET A 120 -32.82 -17.46 -12.32
CA MET A 120 -33.63 -17.07 -11.17
C MET A 120 -33.33 -15.62 -10.75
N PHE A 121 -32.04 -15.26 -10.67
CA PHE A 121 -31.63 -13.90 -10.35
C PHE A 121 -32.08 -12.88 -11.41
N TYR A 122 -31.91 -13.14 -12.71
CA TYR A 122 -32.33 -12.22 -13.77
C TYR A 122 -33.84 -12.03 -13.85
N VAL A 123 -34.64 -13.08 -13.61
CA VAL A 123 -36.10 -12.94 -13.52
C VAL A 123 -36.47 -12.01 -12.37
N PHE A 124 -35.87 -12.18 -11.19
CA PHE A 124 -36.16 -11.31 -10.03
C PHE A 124 -35.64 -9.89 -10.21
N ARG A 125 -34.51 -9.68 -10.90
CA ARG A 125 -34.07 -8.34 -11.34
C ARG A 125 -35.06 -7.68 -12.29
N GLY A 126 -35.68 -8.45 -13.19
CA GLY A 126 -36.82 -8.02 -14.00
C GLY A 126 -38.00 -7.55 -13.13
N VAL A 127 -38.43 -8.35 -12.15
CA VAL A 127 -39.50 -7.95 -11.21
C VAL A 127 -39.12 -6.70 -10.42
N SER A 128 -37.90 -6.62 -9.89
CA SER A 128 -37.38 -5.43 -9.19
C SER A 128 -37.41 -4.18 -10.10
N GLY A 129 -37.10 -4.34 -11.40
CA GLY A 129 -37.23 -3.30 -12.42
C GLY A 129 -38.66 -2.76 -12.59
N ILE A 130 -39.69 -3.63 -12.53
CA ILE A 130 -41.10 -3.23 -12.54
C ILE A 130 -41.38 -2.35 -11.31
N GLY A 131 -41.05 -2.83 -10.11
CA GLY A 131 -41.29 -2.11 -8.85
C GLY A 131 -40.55 -0.76 -8.79
N SER A 132 -39.26 -0.76 -9.10
CA SER A 132 -38.43 0.45 -9.22
C SER A 132 -39.02 1.47 -10.20
N GLY A 133 -39.40 1.01 -11.40
CA GLY A 133 -40.01 1.85 -12.42
C GLY A 133 -41.30 2.51 -11.96
N GLY A 134 -42.15 1.75 -11.25
CA GLY A 134 -43.41 2.22 -10.68
C GLY A 134 -43.23 3.24 -9.56
N ILE A 135 -42.31 3.00 -8.63
CA ILE A 135 -41.97 3.96 -7.56
C ILE A 135 -41.52 5.28 -8.17
N ALA A 136 -40.53 5.24 -9.07
CA ALA A 136 -39.96 6.44 -9.67
C ALA A 136 -40.99 7.24 -10.48
N ASN A 137 -41.88 6.55 -11.21
CA ASN A 137 -42.89 7.21 -12.02
C ASN A 137 -44.05 7.77 -11.18
N ILE A 138 -44.66 6.94 -10.33
CA ILE A 138 -45.86 7.33 -9.59
C ILE A 138 -45.54 8.36 -8.51
N ALA A 139 -44.34 8.35 -7.92
CA ALA A 139 -43.89 9.43 -7.04
C ALA A 139 -43.94 10.80 -7.77
N MET A 140 -43.38 10.89 -8.98
CA MET A 140 -43.40 12.12 -9.79
C MET A 140 -44.84 12.55 -10.15
N ILE A 141 -45.73 11.60 -10.39
CA ILE A 141 -47.16 11.85 -10.64
C ILE A 141 -47.85 12.41 -9.39
N ILE A 142 -47.68 11.78 -8.22
CA ILE A 142 -48.29 12.23 -6.95
C ILE A 142 -47.88 13.66 -6.63
N VAL A 143 -46.60 14.02 -6.80
CA VAL A 143 -46.15 15.42 -6.64
C VAL A 143 -46.96 16.37 -7.52
N SER A 144 -47.20 16.01 -8.79
CA SER A 144 -47.98 16.85 -9.70
C SER A 144 -49.47 17.00 -9.33
N ASP A 145 -49.98 16.10 -8.48
CA ASP A 145 -51.35 16.12 -7.94
C ASP A 145 -51.44 16.87 -6.59
N VAL A 146 -50.38 16.90 -5.76
CA VAL A 146 -50.40 17.52 -4.41
C VAL A 146 -49.81 18.93 -4.32
N VAL A 147 -49.16 19.46 -5.36
CA VAL A 147 -48.64 20.85 -5.41
C VAL A 147 -49.01 21.62 -6.67
N THR A 148 -49.03 22.95 -6.56
CA THR A 148 -49.29 23.88 -7.67
C THR A 148 -48.15 23.84 -8.70
N LEU A 149 -48.38 24.32 -9.92
CA LEU A 149 -47.43 24.19 -11.03
C LEU A 149 -46.11 24.95 -10.74
N GLU A 150 -46.21 26.09 -10.08
CA GLU A 150 -45.12 26.99 -9.70
C GLU A 150 -44.18 26.28 -8.69
N GLU A 151 -44.73 25.58 -7.70
CA GLU A 151 -43.94 24.88 -6.67
C GLU A 151 -43.33 23.56 -7.16
N ARG A 152 -43.75 23.02 -8.31
CA ARG A 152 -43.23 21.73 -8.82
C ARG A 152 -41.74 21.77 -9.13
N GLY A 153 -41.18 22.92 -9.50
CA GLY A 153 -39.73 23.11 -9.64
C GLY A 153 -38.99 22.61 -8.40
N LYS A 154 -39.25 23.25 -7.26
CA LYS A 154 -38.67 22.94 -5.95
C LYS A 154 -38.84 21.47 -5.57
N TYR A 155 -40.04 20.91 -5.71
CA TYR A 155 -40.33 19.55 -5.22
C TYR A 155 -39.81 18.44 -6.15
N GLN A 156 -39.87 18.60 -7.47
CA GLN A 156 -39.19 17.67 -8.39
C GLN A 156 -37.67 17.79 -8.25
N GLY A 157 -37.14 18.99 -7.99
CA GLY A 157 -35.72 19.21 -7.68
C GLY A 157 -35.24 18.34 -6.51
N ILE A 158 -35.99 18.28 -5.41
CA ILE A 158 -35.72 17.39 -4.27
C ILE A 158 -35.71 15.91 -4.68
N PHE A 159 -36.61 15.48 -5.58
CA PHE A 159 -36.60 14.09 -6.06
C PHE A 159 -35.36 13.78 -6.91
N GLY A 160 -34.89 14.73 -7.74
CA GLY A 160 -33.62 14.56 -8.45
C GLY A 160 -32.40 14.53 -7.52
N THR A 161 -32.48 15.20 -6.37
CA THR A 161 -31.52 15.06 -5.26
C THR A 161 -31.52 13.65 -4.70
N MET A 162 -32.69 13.05 -4.45
CA MET A 162 -32.80 11.66 -3.98
C MET A 162 -32.30 10.65 -5.03
N VAL A 163 -32.50 10.92 -6.32
CA VAL A 163 -31.94 10.10 -7.41
C VAL A 163 -30.42 10.18 -7.41
N GLY A 164 -29.84 11.39 -7.34
CA GLY A 164 -28.38 11.56 -7.24
C GLY A 164 -27.80 10.88 -5.99
N LEU A 165 -28.46 11.04 -4.84
CA LEU A 165 -28.07 10.36 -3.60
C LEU A 165 -28.24 8.84 -3.66
N GLY A 166 -29.25 8.31 -4.36
CA GLY A 166 -29.43 6.87 -4.54
C GLY A 166 -28.34 6.26 -5.42
N ASN A 167 -28.02 6.93 -6.54
CA ASN A 167 -26.91 6.57 -7.42
C ASN A 167 -25.55 6.61 -6.70
N LEU A 168 -25.39 7.52 -5.73
CA LEU A 168 -24.21 7.61 -4.86
C LEU A 168 -24.19 6.49 -3.81
N VAL A 169 -25.24 6.39 -2.99
CA VAL A 169 -25.27 5.54 -1.79
C VAL A 169 -25.33 4.05 -2.16
N GLY A 170 -26.03 3.67 -3.22
CA GLY A 170 -26.16 2.28 -3.67
C GLY A 170 -24.82 1.57 -3.83
N PRO A 171 -23.91 2.06 -4.70
CA PRO A 171 -22.57 1.50 -4.88
C PRO A 171 -21.75 1.41 -3.59
N PHE A 172 -21.81 2.43 -2.71
CA PHE A 172 -21.06 2.41 -1.43
C PHE A 172 -21.61 1.36 -0.44
N VAL A 173 -22.93 1.26 -0.29
CA VAL A 173 -23.57 0.29 0.62
C VAL A 173 -23.33 -1.13 0.09
N ALA A 174 -23.49 -1.35 -1.21
CA ALA A 174 -23.15 -2.60 -1.88
C ALA A 174 -21.69 -3.01 -1.63
N ALA A 175 -20.74 -2.11 -1.86
CA ALA A 175 -19.31 -2.35 -1.61
C ALA A 175 -19.01 -2.70 -0.15
N ALA A 176 -19.73 -2.10 0.82
CA ALA A 176 -19.57 -2.41 2.24
C ALA A 176 -20.03 -3.83 2.58
N PHE A 177 -21.16 -4.29 2.01
CA PHE A 177 -21.64 -5.67 2.18
C PHE A 177 -20.71 -6.70 1.52
N ILE A 178 -20.23 -6.46 0.29
CA ILE A 178 -19.24 -7.34 -0.37
C ILE A 178 -17.98 -7.51 0.50
N LYS A 179 -17.49 -6.43 1.12
CA LYS A 179 -16.23 -6.46 1.90
C LYS A 179 -16.34 -7.04 3.31
N ARG A 180 -17.54 -7.12 3.90
CA ARG A 180 -17.75 -7.49 5.33
C ARG A 180 -18.73 -8.63 5.55
N SER A 181 -19.45 -9.06 4.53
CA SER A 181 -20.52 -10.04 4.61
C SER A 181 -20.67 -10.73 3.24
N THR A 182 -21.88 -10.84 2.69
CA THR A 182 -22.16 -11.41 1.37
C THR A 182 -22.92 -10.43 0.50
N TRP A 183 -22.90 -10.64 -0.83
CA TRP A 183 -23.74 -9.88 -1.75
C TRP A 183 -25.24 -10.06 -1.49
N ARG A 184 -25.66 -11.22 -0.96
CA ARG A 184 -27.06 -11.50 -0.58
C ARG A 184 -27.54 -10.59 0.55
N ALA A 185 -26.65 -10.22 1.49
CA ALA A 185 -26.98 -9.35 2.61
C ALA A 185 -27.38 -7.92 2.17
N PHE A 186 -26.88 -7.43 1.02
CA PHE A 186 -27.33 -6.16 0.42
C PHE A 186 -28.83 -6.20 0.10
N PHE A 187 -29.28 -7.26 -0.58
CA PHE A 187 -30.68 -7.48 -0.92
C PHE A 187 -31.56 -7.75 0.32
N TYR A 188 -31.04 -8.50 1.30
CA TYR A 188 -31.72 -8.71 2.59
C TYR A 188 -31.82 -7.44 3.45
N MET A 189 -31.03 -6.40 3.18
CA MET A 189 -31.20 -5.06 3.78
C MET A 189 -32.26 -4.24 3.03
N LEU A 190 -32.30 -4.32 1.69
CA LEU A 190 -33.27 -3.59 0.87
C LEU A 190 -34.71 -4.03 1.12
N ALA A 191 -34.96 -5.35 1.17
CA ALA A 191 -36.31 -5.90 1.37
C ALA A 191 -37.05 -5.34 2.62
N PRO A 192 -36.49 -5.38 3.85
CA PRO A 192 -37.16 -4.82 5.03
C PRO A 192 -37.26 -3.29 4.98
N LEU A 193 -36.31 -2.57 4.37
CA LEU A 193 -36.41 -1.13 4.18
C LEU A 193 -37.58 -0.78 3.23
N GLY A 194 -37.74 -1.52 2.14
CA GLY A 194 -38.88 -1.41 1.24
C GLY A 194 -40.21 -1.75 1.91
N ALA A 195 -40.25 -2.79 2.74
CA ALA A 195 -41.44 -3.16 3.50
C ALA A 195 -41.84 -2.06 4.53
N ILE A 196 -40.88 -1.52 5.29
CA ILE A 196 -41.10 -0.40 6.21
C ILE A 196 -41.59 0.83 5.44
N ALA A 197 -40.93 1.18 4.32
CA ALA A 197 -41.35 2.29 3.47
C ALA A 197 -42.77 2.09 2.92
N GLY A 198 -43.16 0.85 2.60
CA GLY A 198 -44.51 0.47 2.19
C GLY A 198 -45.55 0.65 3.30
N VAL A 199 -45.25 0.22 4.54
CA VAL A 199 -46.13 0.43 5.70
C VAL A 199 -46.31 1.91 6.01
N VAL A 200 -45.22 2.68 6.04
CA VAL A 200 -45.27 4.14 6.25
C VAL A 200 -46.04 4.83 5.11
N SER A 201 -45.85 4.40 3.86
CA SER A 201 -46.64 4.86 2.71
C SER A 201 -48.13 4.54 2.84
N TYR A 202 -48.47 3.36 3.35
CA TYR A 202 -49.86 2.96 3.58
C TYR A 202 -50.53 3.82 4.65
N LEU A 203 -49.82 4.14 5.74
CA LEU A 203 -50.36 4.96 6.82
C LEU A 203 -50.50 6.44 6.44
N PHE A 204 -49.51 7.04 5.78
CA PHE A 204 -49.40 8.49 5.67
C PHE A 204 -49.62 9.09 4.27
N LEU A 205 -49.61 8.32 3.17
CA LEU A 205 -49.95 8.88 1.86
C LEU A 205 -51.45 9.22 1.77
N PRO A 206 -51.82 10.35 1.15
CA PRO A 206 -53.22 10.70 0.94
C PRO A 206 -53.93 9.64 0.09
N ASN A 207 -55.16 9.29 0.46
CA ASN A 207 -55.97 8.34 -0.28
C ASN A 207 -57.19 9.03 -0.90
N LYS A 208 -57.27 9.02 -2.24
CA LYS A 208 -58.47 9.32 -3.02
C LYS A 208 -58.82 8.06 -3.82
N PRO A 209 -59.56 7.10 -3.23
CA PRO A 209 -59.90 5.85 -3.91
C PRO A 209 -60.77 6.14 -5.14
N PRO A 210 -60.63 5.37 -6.24
CA PRO A 210 -61.51 5.50 -7.40
C PRO A 210 -62.98 5.26 -7.03
N THR A 211 -63.89 5.97 -7.68
CA THR A 211 -65.34 5.80 -7.52
C THR A 211 -65.91 4.58 -8.27
N ALA A 212 -65.15 4.00 -9.19
CA ALA A 212 -65.54 2.83 -9.97
C ALA A 212 -65.20 1.52 -9.25
N THR A 213 -66.00 0.47 -9.48
CA THR A 213 -65.71 -0.87 -8.95
C THR A 213 -64.44 -1.46 -9.59
N PHE A 214 -63.85 -2.49 -8.96
CA PHE A 214 -62.67 -3.18 -9.51
C PHE A 214 -62.93 -3.74 -10.92
N ARG A 215 -64.12 -4.30 -11.17
CA ARG A 215 -64.50 -4.87 -12.48
C ARG A 215 -64.60 -3.79 -13.57
N GLU A 216 -65.22 -2.66 -13.27
CA GLU A 216 -65.30 -1.51 -14.19
C GLU A 216 -63.92 -0.89 -14.43
N SER A 217 -63.08 -0.85 -13.40
CA SER A 217 -61.71 -0.34 -13.47
C SER A 217 -60.84 -1.23 -14.36
N ALA A 218 -60.89 -2.55 -14.16
CA ALA A 218 -60.21 -3.53 -15.01
C ALA A 218 -60.68 -3.46 -16.48
N ALA A 219 -61.98 -3.25 -16.72
CA ALA A 219 -62.53 -3.07 -18.08
C ALA A 219 -62.09 -1.78 -18.80
N ARG A 220 -61.48 -0.82 -18.09
CA ARG A 220 -60.91 0.42 -18.68
C ARG A 220 -59.45 0.28 -19.10
N ILE A 221 -58.78 -0.82 -18.76
CA ILE A 221 -57.39 -1.08 -19.15
C ILE A 221 -57.32 -1.38 -20.64
N ASP A 222 -56.41 -0.71 -21.35
CA ASP A 222 -56.09 -1.10 -22.74
C ASP A 222 -55.15 -2.31 -22.75
N TYR A 223 -55.73 -3.51 -22.64
CA TYR A 223 -54.98 -4.77 -22.72
C TYR A 223 -54.29 -4.96 -24.08
N GLY A 224 -54.87 -4.46 -25.18
CA GLY A 224 -54.32 -4.61 -26.52
C GLY A 224 -53.07 -3.75 -26.70
N GLY A 225 -53.16 -2.47 -26.32
CA GLY A 225 -52.03 -1.56 -26.27
C GLY A 225 -50.95 -2.08 -25.30
N SER A 226 -51.33 -2.44 -24.08
CA SER A 226 -50.43 -2.98 -23.04
C SER A 226 -49.65 -4.21 -23.52
N PHE A 227 -50.31 -5.18 -24.15
CA PHE A 227 -49.66 -6.39 -24.65
C PHE A 227 -48.72 -6.09 -25.81
N THR A 228 -49.17 -5.31 -26.81
CA THR A 228 -48.38 -5.02 -28.01
C THR A 228 -47.17 -4.13 -27.74
N ILE A 229 -47.27 -3.12 -26.85
CA ILE A 229 -46.09 -2.35 -26.44
C ILE A 229 -45.13 -3.19 -25.59
N SER A 230 -45.64 -4.05 -24.71
CA SER A 230 -44.78 -4.91 -23.89
C SER A 230 -44.00 -5.90 -24.75
N LEU A 231 -44.68 -6.56 -25.69
CA LEU A 231 -44.05 -7.45 -26.65
C LEU A 231 -43.05 -6.68 -27.53
N GLY A 232 -43.42 -5.52 -28.05
CA GLY A 232 -42.56 -4.65 -28.85
C GLY A 232 -41.27 -4.25 -28.13
N ILE A 233 -41.39 -3.71 -26.92
CA ILE A 233 -40.25 -3.19 -26.16
C ILE A 233 -39.36 -4.31 -25.62
N ILE A 234 -39.92 -5.42 -25.18
CA ILE A 234 -39.12 -6.59 -24.76
C ILE A 234 -38.35 -7.16 -25.96
N LEU A 235 -39.01 -7.39 -27.10
CA LEU A 235 -38.37 -7.98 -28.28
C LEU A 235 -37.41 -7.03 -29.01
N LEU A 236 -37.57 -5.70 -28.87
CA LEU A 236 -36.57 -4.74 -29.35
C LEU A 236 -35.40 -4.60 -28.37
N LEU A 237 -35.66 -4.41 -27.07
CA LEU A 237 -34.59 -4.07 -26.12
C LEU A 237 -33.71 -5.26 -25.74
N ILE A 238 -34.18 -6.51 -25.80
CA ILE A 238 -33.33 -7.69 -25.58
C ILE A 238 -32.17 -7.76 -26.61
N PRO A 239 -32.43 -7.85 -27.92
CA PRO A 239 -31.36 -7.89 -28.92
C PRO A 239 -30.56 -6.58 -28.95
N ILE A 240 -31.19 -5.41 -28.77
CA ILE A 240 -30.45 -4.15 -28.70
C ILE A 240 -29.44 -4.16 -27.53
N SER A 241 -29.86 -4.58 -26.33
CA SER A 241 -29.00 -4.54 -25.14
C SER A 241 -27.92 -5.64 -25.09
N GLY A 242 -27.98 -6.65 -25.96
CA GLY A 242 -27.05 -7.79 -26.00
C GLY A 242 -26.37 -8.06 -27.34
N GLY A 243 -26.74 -7.33 -28.41
CA GLY A 243 -26.23 -7.52 -29.76
C GLY A 243 -24.75 -7.18 -29.87
N GLY A 244 -23.98 -8.07 -30.49
CA GLY A 244 -22.51 -8.00 -30.58
C GLY A 244 -21.76 -8.52 -29.35
N ALA A 245 -22.45 -8.61 -28.20
CA ALA A 245 -21.92 -9.09 -26.92
C ALA A 245 -22.26 -10.57 -26.65
N TYR A 246 -23.54 -10.92 -26.73
CA TYR A 246 -24.10 -12.24 -26.40
C TYR A 246 -24.90 -12.85 -27.55
N PHE A 247 -25.32 -12.00 -28.49
CA PHE A 247 -26.07 -12.40 -29.66
C PHE A 247 -25.40 -11.82 -30.90
N ASP A 248 -25.11 -12.67 -31.88
CA ASP A 248 -24.68 -12.21 -33.20
C ASP A 248 -25.80 -11.42 -33.87
N TRP A 249 -25.48 -10.27 -34.43
CA TRP A 249 -26.47 -9.40 -35.11
C TRP A 249 -27.15 -10.12 -36.28
N ASP A 250 -26.43 -11.02 -36.96
CA ASP A 250 -26.93 -11.82 -38.08
C ASP A 250 -27.72 -13.07 -37.64
N SER A 251 -27.87 -13.31 -36.34
CA SER A 251 -28.61 -14.47 -35.82
C SER A 251 -30.10 -14.39 -36.20
N PRO A 252 -30.71 -15.48 -36.71
CA PRO A 252 -32.14 -15.55 -36.96
C PRO A 252 -33.00 -15.21 -35.73
N MET A 253 -32.48 -15.48 -34.52
CA MET A 253 -33.12 -15.07 -33.26
C MET A 253 -33.15 -13.56 -33.10
N VAL A 254 -32.03 -12.86 -33.33
CA VAL A 254 -31.96 -11.39 -33.23
C VAL A 254 -32.84 -10.73 -34.27
N ILE A 255 -32.76 -11.17 -35.53
CA ILE A 255 -33.53 -10.60 -36.64
C ILE A 255 -35.04 -10.81 -36.43
N SER A 256 -35.46 -11.99 -35.99
CA SER A 256 -36.88 -12.25 -35.70
C SER A 256 -37.40 -11.46 -34.49
N MET A 257 -36.62 -11.33 -33.40
CA MET A 257 -36.99 -10.48 -32.26
C MET A 257 -37.11 -9.00 -32.69
N LEU A 258 -36.14 -8.46 -33.43
CA LEU A 258 -36.20 -7.08 -33.93
C LEU A 258 -37.39 -6.86 -34.87
N ALA A 259 -37.65 -7.76 -35.81
CA ALA A 259 -38.76 -7.66 -36.75
C ALA A 259 -40.13 -7.74 -36.05
N ILE A 260 -40.35 -8.77 -35.22
CA ILE A 260 -41.61 -8.94 -34.47
C ILE A 260 -41.79 -7.77 -33.48
N GLY A 261 -40.71 -7.31 -32.85
CA GLY A 261 -40.72 -6.15 -31.96
C GLY A 261 -41.14 -4.86 -32.68
N PHE A 262 -40.55 -4.58 -33.84
CA PHE A 262 -40.89 -3.44 -34.69
C PHE A 262 -42.35 -3.49 -35.16
N PHE A 263 -42.82 -4.63 -35.70
CA PHE A 263 -44.22 -4.80 -36.09
C PHE A 263 -45.19 -4.71 -34.91
N SER A 264 -44.79 -5.15 -33.71
CA SER A 264 -45.59 -4.98 -32.48
C SER A 264 -45.68 -3.51 -32.05
N CYS A 265 -44.61 -2.72 -32.19
CA CYS A 265 -44.68 -1.27 -31.97
C CYS A 265 -45.52 -0.53 -33.03
N LEU A 266 -45.50 -0.97 -34.30
CA LEU A 266 -46.42 -0.46 -35.32
C LEU A 266 -47.87 -0.82 -35.00
N LEU A 267 -48.14 -2.05 -34.58
CA LEU A 267 -49.48 -2.50 -34.18
C LEU A 267 -49.98 -1.74 -32.95
N PHE A 268 -49.13 -1.53 -31.93
CA PHE A 268 -49.41 -0.65 -30.80
C PHE A 268 -49.82 0.76 -31.26
N SER A 269 -49.05 1.36 -32.17
CA SER A 269 -49.35 2.69 -32.72
C SER A 269 -50.72 2.74 -33.41
N VAL A 270 -51.12 1.66 -34.11
CA VAL A 270 -52.44 1.53 -34.74
C VAL A 270 -53.56 1.32 -33.70
N ILE A 271 -53.31 0.53 -32.64
CA ILE A 271 -54.27 0.30 -31.54
C ILE A 271 -54.54 1.60 -30.78
N GLU A 272 -53.50 2.30 -30.36
CA GLU A 272 -53.58 3.61 -29.68
C GLU A 272 -54.27 4.68 -30.54
N TRP A 273 -54.08 4.64 -31.86
CA TRP A 273 -54.70 5.60 -32.79
C TRP A 273 -56.17 5.28 -33.10
N LYS A 274 -56.56 4.00 -33.21
CA LYS A 274 -57.86 3.59 -33.77
C LYS A 274 -58.80 2.82 -32.83
N VAL A 275 -58.27 2.14 -31.81
CA VAL A 275 -58.98 1.13 -31.00
C VAL A 275 -59.07 1.51 -29.52
N ALA A 276 -58.01 2.09 -28.95
CA ALA A 276 -57.93 2.40 -27.53
C ALA A 276 -58.93 3.48 -27.11
N LYS A 277 -59.79 3.17 -26.13
CA LYS A 277 -60.72 4.15 -25.52
C LYS A 277 -60.02 5.11 -24.56
N LEU A 278 -59.00 4.62 -23.86
CA LEU A 278 -58.19 5.39 -22.91
C LEU A 278 -56.69 5.19 -23.22
N PRO A 279 -56.20 5.70 -24.38
CA PRO A 279 -54.86 5.45 -24.90
C PRO A 279 -53.74 5.74 -23.89
N MET A 280 -52.74 4.85 -23.81
CA MET A 280 -51.54 5.01 -22.97
C MET A 280 -50.57 6.07 -23.52
N MET A 281 -50.58 6.29 -24.83
CA MET A 281 -49.85 7.33 -25.55
C MET A 281 -50.79 7.99 -26.57
N PRO A 282 -51.71 8.89 -26.11
CA PRO A 282 -52.68 9.51 -26.99
C PRO A 282 -51.96 10.29 -28.09
N VAL A 283 -52.14 9.90 -29.36
CA VAL A 283 -51.43 10.53 -30.50
C VAL A 283 -51.59 12.06 -30.59
N THR A 284 -52.65 12.60 -29.98
CA THR A 284 -52.87 14.05 -29.85
C THR A 284 -51.82 14.78 -28.99
N ILE A 285 -50.99 14.11 -28.20
CA ILE A 285 -49.85 14.75 -27.50
C ILE A 285 -48.76 15.21 -28.48
N PHE A 286 -48.59 14.51 -29.60
CA PHE A 286 -47.59 14.85 -30.63
C PHE A 286 -48.01 16.02 -31.53
N ALA A 287 -49.25 16.52 -31.41
CA ALA A 287 -49.68 17.75 -32.07
C ALA A 287 -49.06 19.02 -31.46
N ASN A 288 -48.58 18.94 -30.22
CA ASN A 288 -47.88 20.04 -29.56
C ASN A 288 -46.36 19.91 -29.79
N LYS A 289 -45.77 20.84 -30.53
CA LYS A 289 -44.34 20.79 -30.93
C LYS A 289 -43.39 20.87 -29.73
N GLU A 290 -43.75 21.62 -28.69
CA GLU A 290 -42.95 21.76 -27.47
C GLU A 290 -42.89 20.45 -26.69
N VAL A 291 -44.00 19.72 -26.59
CA VAL A 291 -44.08 18.36 -26.01
C VAL A 291 -43.21 17.39 -26.80
N VAL A 292 -43.28 17.40 -28.15
CA VAL A 292 -42.43 16.55 -29.00
C VAL A 292 -40.94 16.79 -28.72
N ILE A 293 -40.50 18.05 -28.69
CA ILE A 293 -39.12 18.43 -28.40
C ILE A 293 -38.68 17.92 -27.02
N LEU A 294 -39.51 18.09 -25.99
CA LEU A 294 -39.21 17.66 -24.62
C LEU A 294 -39.18 16.13 -24.45
N LEU A 295 -39.96 15.38 -25.25
CA LEU A 295 -39.87 13.92 -25.31
C LEU A 295 -38.58 13.46 -26.02
N ILE A 296 -38.18 14.10 -27.12
CA ILE A 296 -36.89 13.85 -27.79
C ILE A 296 -35.72 14.16 -26.84
N HIS A 297 -35.75 15.31 -26.15
CA HIS A 297 -34.77 15.65 -25.12
C HIS A 297 -34.70 14.59 -24.01
N SER A 298 -35.84 14.01 -23.62
CA SER A 298 -35.88 12.97 -22.59
C SER A 298 -35.25 11.66 -23.07
N PHE A 299 -35.46 11.28 -24.34
CA PHE A 299 -34.77 10.15 -24.98
C PHE A 299 -33.25 10.37 -25.04
N LEU A 300 -32.80 11.52 -25.56
CA LEU A 300 -31.37 11.87 -25.65
C LEU A 300 -30.70 11.96 -24.26
N PHE A 301 -31.38 12.57 -23.28
CA PHE A 301 -30.95 12.56 -21.88
C PHE A 301 -30.72 11.12 -21.41
N GLY A 302 -31.68 10.22 -21.67
CA GLY A 302 -31.58 8.81 -21.31
C GLY A 302 -30.33 8.16 -21.88
N ALA A 303 -30.14 8.30 -23.20
CA ALA A 303 -29.05 7.70 -23.95
C ALA A 303 -27.67 8.11 -23.43
N VAL A 304 -27.46 9.40 -23.16
CA VAL A 304 -26.17 9.89 -22.63
C VAL A 304 -26.03 9.54 -21.14
N TYR A 305 -27.07 9.76 -20.33
CA TYR A 305 -27.01 9.57 -18.87
C TYR A 305 -26.73 8.13 -18.47
N GLN A 306 -27.44 7.17 -19.07
CA GLN A 306 -27.30 5.76 -18.73
C GLN A 306 -25.93 5.24 -19.15
N SER A 307 -25.44 5.64 -20.32
CA SER A 307 -24.10 5.31 -20.81
C SER A 307 -23.01 5.87 -19.87
N CYS A 308 -23.11 7.13 -19.48
CA CYS A 308 -22.15 7.76 -18.55
C CYS A 308 -22.10 7.03 -17.20
N ILE A 309 -23.24 6.75 -16.57
CA ILE A 309 -23.28 6.09 -15.25
C ILE A 309 -22.74 4.66 -15.30
N TYR A 310 -22.92 3.96 -16.43
CA TYR A 310 -22.51 2.58 -16.57
C TYR A 310 -21.03 2.43 -16.95
N TYR A 311 -20.55 3.23 -17.90
CA TYR A 311 -19.17 3.14 -18.39
C TYR A 311 -18.16 3.93 -17.54
N LEU A 312 -18.58 4.91 -16.74
CA LEU A 312 -17.66 5.61 -15.85
C LEU A 312 -17.05 4.69 -14.77
N PRO A 313 -17.81 3.88 -14.00
CA PRO A 313 -17.23 2.88 -13.09
C PRO A 313 -16.35 1.87 -13.83
N LEU A 314 -16.75 1.40 -15.02
CA LEU A 314 -15.96 0.47 -15.82
C LEU A 314 -14.61 1.07 -16.26
N TYR A 315 -14.57 2.35 -16.66
CA TYR A 315 -13.33 3.06 -16.92
C TYR A 315 -12.46 3.18 -15.67
N LEU A 316 -13.03 3.57 -14.53
CA LEU A 316 -12.31 3.74 -13.26
C LEU A 316 -11.75 2.41 -12.70
N LEU A 317 -12.45 1.30 -12.92
CA LEU A 317 -12.04 -0.04 -12.48
C LEU A 317 -11.11 -0.70 -13.51
N ASN A 318 -11.55 -0.87 -14.76
CA ASN A 318 -10.85 -1.71 -15.73
C ASN A 318 -9.68 -0.98 -16.40
N ALA A 319 -9.89 0.23 -16.89
CA ALA A 319 -8.83 1.00 -17.57
C ALA A 319 -7.87 1.68 -16.58
N ARG A 320 -8.41 2.20 -15.47
CA ARG A 320 -7.65 2.96 -14.47
C ARG A 320 -7.14 2.14 -13.28
N GLN A 321 -7.66 0.93 -13.07
CA GLN A 321 -7.21 0.00 -12.01
C GLN A 321 -7.27 0.63 -10.61
N PHE A 322 -8.23 1.54 -10.39
CA PHE A 322 -8.50 2.08 -9.06
C PHE A 322 -9.25 1.04 -8.21
N GLN A 323 -9.07 1.11 -6.90
CA GLN A 323 -9.84 0.25 -6.00
C GLN A 323 -11.33 0.61 -6.05
N VAL A 324 -12.21 -0.37 -5.81
CA VAL A 324 -13.67 -0.21 -5.77
C VAL A 324 -14.13 1.03 -4.98
N LEU A 325 -13.49 1.31 -3.83
CA LEU A 325 -13.83 2.46 -3.00
C LEU A 325 -13.33 3.80 -3.57
N GLU A 326 -12.21 3.80 -4.30
CA GLU A 326 -11.65 4.98 -4.97
C GLU A 326 -12.49 5.33 -6.21
N ALA A 327 -12.87 4.32 -7.01
CA ALA A 327 -13.77 4.50 -8.15
C ALA A 327 -15.15 5.05 -7.72
N ALA A 328 -15.72 4.53 -6.63
CA ALA A 328 -16.93 5.07 -6.02
C ALA A 328 -16.73 6.51 -5.53
N ALA A 329 -15.62 6.80 -4.84
CA ALA A 329 -15.31 8.15 -4.33
C ALA A 329 -15.11 9.20 -5.44
N ILE A 330 -14.52 8.83 -6.59
CA ILE A 330 -14.41 9.72 -7.76
C ILE A 330 -15.80 9.94 -8.39
N SER A 331 -16.61 8.88 -8.51
CA SER A 331 -17.98 8.97 -9.07
C SER A 331 -18.91 9.87 -8.24
N THR A 332 -18.66 10.00 -6.93
CA THR A 332 -19.34 10.96 -6.04
C THR A 332 -19.35 12.38 -6.59
N ALA A 333 -18.30 12.81 -7.30
CA ALA A 333 -18.23 14.15 -7.86
C ALA A 333 -19.42 14.47 -8.80
N LEU A 334 -19.78 13.51 -9.65
CA LEU A 334 -20.93 13.63 -10.55
C LEU A 334 -22.24 13.65 -9.78
N PHE A 335 -22.45 12.68 -8.88
CA PHE A 335 -23.72 12.50 -8.17
C PHE A 335 -24.02 13.60 -7.14
N THR A 336 -23.00 14.10 -6.43
CA THR A 336 -23.17 15.22 -5.50
C THR A 336 -23.51 16.51 -6.24
N PHE A 337 -22.82 16.82 -7.35
CA PHE A 337 -23.15 18.02 -8.13
C PHE A 337 -24.51 17.90 -8.84
N GLN A 338 -24.88 16.70 -9.32
CA GLN A 338 -26.25 16.41 -9.76
C GLN A 338 -27.27 16.71 -8.67
N ALA A 339 -27.06 16.25 -7.44
CA ALA A 339 -27.99 16.43 -6.34
C ALA A 339 -28.13 17.91 -5.93
N VAL A 340 -27.00 18.63 -5.83
CA VAL A 340 -26.99 20.08 -5.53
C VAL A 340 -27.70 20.86 -6.64
N PHE A 341 -27.31 20.68 -7.91
CA PHE A 341 -27.87 21.44 -9.02
C PHE A 341 -29.31 21.04 -9.38
N SER A 342 -29.76 19.82 -9.04
CA SER A 342 -31.18 19.45 -9.06
C SER A 342 -31.99 20.27 -8.05
N THR A 343 -31.44 20.51 -6.87
CA THR A 343 -32.10 21.37 -5.86
C THR A 343 -32.10 22.84 -6.32
N LEU A 344 -30.95 23.36 -6.76
CA LEU A 344 -30.81 24.75 -7.20
C LEU A 344 -31.66 25.06 -8.43
N SER A 345 -31.70 24.19 -9.44
CA SER A 345 -32.58 24.33 -10.61
C SER A 345 -34.05 24.33 -10.21
N GLY A 346 -34.45 23.42 -9.32
CA GLY A 346 -35.82 23.38 -8.81
C GLY A 346 -36.23 24.67 -8.11
N LEU A 347 -35.37 25.19 -7.22
CA LEU A 347 -35.59 26.45 -6.52
C LEU A 347 -35.62 27.65 -7.48
N TYR A 348 -34.72 27.70 -8.45
CA TYR A 348 -34.69 28.74 -9.49
C TYR A 348 -36.01 28.78 -10.27
N ILE A 349 -36.48 27.61 -10.74
CA ILE A 349 -37.72 27.49 -11.50
C ILE A 349 -38.92 27.94 -10.67
N SER A 350 -39.01 27.55 -9.40
CA SER A 350 -40.11 27.96 -8.52
C SER A 350 -40.05 29.43 -8.07
N HIS A 351 -38.89 30.09 -8.14
CA HIS A 351 -38.78 31.51 -7.81
C HIS A 351 -39.02 32.42 -9.02
N PHE A 352 -38.44 32.09 -10.18
CA PHE A 352 -38.51 32.91 -11.39
C PHE A 352 -39.60 32.48 -12.39
N ASN A 353 -40.24 31.32 -12.19
CA ASN A 353 -41.18 30.70 -13.13
C ASN A 353 -40.61 30.43 -14.54
N ARG A 354 -39.28 30.30 -14.67
CA ARG A 354 -38.56 30.14 -15.93
C ARG A 354 -37.70 28.87 -15.92
N TYR A 355 -38.09 27.87 -16.71
CA TYR A 355 -37.37 26.59 -16.85
C TYR A 355 -36.40 26.57 -18.04
N GLY A 356 -36.61 27.40 -19.06
CA GLY A 356 -35.84 27.34 -20.31
C GLY A 356 -34.34 27.60 -20.09
N GLU A 357 -34.00 28.71 -19.44
CA GLU A 357 -32.60 29.11 -19.18
C GLU A 357 -31.81 28.04 -18.42
N VAL A 358 -32.46 27.38 -17.47
CA VAL A 358 -31.87 26.29 -16.68
C VAL A 358 -31.57 25.06 -17.55
N ILE A 359 -32.47 24.69 -18.46
CA ILE A 359 -32.29 23.58 -19.40
C ILE A 359 -31.18 23.90 -20.42
N TRP A 360 -31.16 25.12 -20.97
CA TRP A 360 -30.10 25.56 -21.89
C TRP A 360 -28.72 25.55 -21.23
N PHE A 361 -28.61 26.11 -20.01
CA PHE A 361 -27.40 26.07 -19.20
C PHE A 361 -26.97 24.62 -18.89
N GLY A 362 -27.93 23.76 -18.55
CA GLY A 362 -27.68 22.36 -18.26
C GLY A 362 -27.12 21.60 -19.47
N PHE A 363 -27.66 21.82 -20.67
CA PHE A 363 -27.13 21.17 -21.88
C PHE A 363 -25.75 21.72 -22.26
N ALA A 364 -25.54 23.03 -22.22
CA ALA A 364 -24.24 23.64 -22.51
C ALA A 364 -23.14 23.14 -21.56
N THR A 365 -23.43 23.09 -20.25
CA THR A 365 -22.48 22.57 -19.25
C THR A 365 -22.25 21.07 -19.37
N TRP A 366 -23.29 20.26 -19.62
CA TRP A 366 -23.09 18.82 -19.83
C TRP A 366 -22.26 18.52 -21.08
N THR A 367 -22.52 19.22 -22.20
CA THR A 367 -21.72 19.08 -23.43
C THR A 367 -20.26 19.46 -23.19
N LEU A 368 -19.99 20.54 -22.44
CA LEU A 368 -18.64 20.90 -22.02
C LEU A 368 -18.01 19.79 -21.16
N GLY A 369 -18.70 19.29 -20.15
CA GLY A 369 -18.20 18.24 -19.26
C GLY A 369 -17.88 16.94 -20.01
N ALA A 370 -18.76 16.51 -20.91
CA ALA A 370 -18.55 15.35 -21.76
C ALA A 370 -17.39 15.56 -22.77
N GLY A 371 -17.26 16.76 -23.34
CA GLY A 371 -16.13 17.12 -24.20
C GLY A 371 -14.79 17.11 -23.44
N LEU A 372 -14.77 17.59 -22.19
CA LEU A 372 -13.58 17.54 -21.34
C LEU A 372 -13.15 16.10 -21.01
N CYS A 373 -14.09 15.15 -20.90
CA CYS A 373 -13.79 13.72 -20.73
C CYS A 373 -13.05 13.10 -21.93
N LEU A 374 -13.01 13.73 -23.11
CA LEU A 374 -12.19 13.26 -24.23
C LEU A 374 -10.68 13.37 -23.95
N ASN A 375 -10.27 14.17 -22.95
CA ASN A 375 -8.88 14.26 -22.48
C ASN A 375 -8.52 13.19 -21.43
N PHE A 376 -9.38 12.19 -21.21
CA PHE A 376 -9.13 11.10 -20.28
C PHE A 376 -8.20 10.06 -20.88
N ASP A 377 -7.04 9.90 -20.24
CA ASP A 377 -6.03 8.91 -20.54
C ASP A 377 -5.67 8.12 -19.28
N ARG A 378 -4.93 7.01 -19.44
CA ARG A 378 -4.37 6.19 -18.36
C ARG A 378 -3.53 7.02 -17.38
N HIS A 379 -2.90 8.10 -17.83
CA HIS A 379 -2.03 8.95 -17.00
C HIS A 379 -2.72 10.17 -16.37
N THR A 380 -3.97 10.50 -16.72
CA THR A 380 -4.71 11.67 -16.18
C THR A 380 -4.84 11.57 -14.65
N SER A 381 -4.46 12.60 -13.89
CA SER A 381 -4.52 12.56 -12.42
C SER A 381 -5.97 12.46 -11.91
N PRO A 382 -6.25 11.88 -10.72
CA PRO A 382 -7.61 11.77 -10.18
C PRO A 382 -8.34 13.13 -10.08
N GLY A 383 -7.62 14.20 -9.73
CA GLY A 383 -8.19 15.56 -9.68
C GLY A 383 -8.65 16.07 -11.05
N ALA A 384 -7.89 15.76 -12.11
CA ALA A 384 -8.27 16.10 -13.49
C ALA A 384 -9.43 15.27 -14.04
N ILE A 385 -9.77 14.12 -13.41
CA ILE A 385 -11.01 13.36 -13.69
C ILE A 385 -12.20 13.99 -12.94
N ILE A 386 -12.00 14.39 -11.68
CA ILE A 386 -13.06 14.95 -10.83
C ILE A 386 -13.64 16.24 -11.42
N GLY A 387 -12.80 17.13 -11.99
CA GLY A 387 -13.23 18.38 -12.63
C GLY A 387 -14.37 18.19 -13.64
N PRO A 388 -14.16 17.47 -14.76
CA PRO A 388 -15.19 17.19 -15.76
C PRO A 388 -16.42 16.46 -15.20
N LEU A 389 -16.24 15.55 -14.22
CA LEU A 389 -17.37 14.86 -13.59
C LEU A 389 -18.28 15.80 -12.79
N MET A 390 -17.73 16.80 -12.09
CA MET A 390 -18.53 17.84 -11.43
C MET A 390 -19.34 18.64 -12.47
N VAL A 391 -18.72 19.01 -13.59
CA VAL A 391 -19.39 19.75 -14.69
C VAL A 391 -20.51 18.92 -15.34
N ILE A 392 -20.31 17.61 -15.52
CA ILE A 392 -21.38 16.69 -15.93
C ILE A 392 -22.51 16.66 -14.89
N GLY A 393 -22.18 16.57 -13.60
CA GLY A 393 -23.15 16.61 -12.50
C GLY A 393 -24.02 17.86 -12.52
N VAL A 394 -23.41 19.04 -12.68
CA VAL A 394 -24.11 20.33 -12.87
C VAL A 394 -25.14 20.23 -13.98
N GLY A 395 -24.70 19.81 -15.18
CA GLY A 395 -25.55 19.73 -16.36
C GLY A 395 -26.74 18.78 -16.20
N VAL A 396 -26.48 17.57 -15.71
CA VAL A 396 -27.53 16.58 -15.39
C VAL A 396 -28.55 17.14 -14.39
N GLY A 397 -28.09 17.77 -13.31
CA GLY A 397 -28.94 18.37 -12.29
C GLY A 397 -29.89 19.43 -12.88
N CYS A 398 -29.38 20.25 -13.80
CA CYS A 398 -30.14 21.31 -14.49
C CYS A 398 -31.07 20.83 -15.62
N ILE A 399 -31.02 19.55 -16.04
CA ILE A 399 -31.91 19.02 -17.09
C ILE A 399 -32.92 18.03 -16.52
N PHE A 400 -32.50 17.13 -15.62
CA PHE A 400 -33.23 15.90 -15.33
C PHE A 400 -34.64 16.14 -14.79
N GLN A 401 -34.79 17.04 -13.82
CA GLN A 401 -36.10 17.41 -13.25
C GLN A 401 -36.72 18.65 -13.90
N PRO A 402 -35.95 19.69 -14.31
CA PRO A 402 -36.47 20.81 -15.09
C PRO A 402 -37.25 20.40 -16.37
N THR A 403 -36.77 19.39 -17.11
CA THR A 403 -37.46 18.89 -18.31
C THR A 403 -38.84 18.31 -17.99
N LEU A 404 -39.00 17.65 -16.85
CA LEU A 404 -40.28 17.11 -16.38
C LEU A 404 -41.27 18.24 -16.05
N VAL A 405 -40.81 19.31 -15.39
CA VAL A 405 -41.63 20.47 -15.04
C VAL A 405 -42.04 21.25 -16.31
N ALA A 406 -41.10 21.47 -17.23
CA ALA A 406 -41.37 22.07 -18.54
C ALA A 406 -42.43 21.29 -19.34
N LEU A 407 -42.36 19.96 -19.32
CA LEU A 407 -43.32 19.11 -20.01
C LEU A 407 -44.72 19.20 -19.39
N GLN A 408 -44.81 19.23 -18.05
CA GLN A 408 -46.07 19.43 -17.34
C GLN A 408 -46.69 20.82 -17.58
N ALA A 409 -45.88 21.84 -17.84
CA ALA A 409 -46.38 23.20 -18.14
C ALA A 409 -47.06 23.30 -19.52
N HIS A 410 -46.61 22.52 -20.51
CA HIS A 410 -47.23 22.44 -21.85
C HIS A 410 -48.42 21.46 -21.93
N SER A 411 -48.90 20.96 -20.79
CA SER A 411 -49.79 19.80 -20.73
C SER A 411 -51.09 20.07 -19.96
N PRO A 412 -52.26 19.63 -20.46
CA PRO A 412 -53.52 19.79 -19.74
C PRO A 412 -53.54 18.95 -18.46
N LYS A 413 -54.22 19.46 -17.42
CA LYS A 413 -54.28 18.85 -16.08
C LYS A 413 -54.74 17.38 -16.07
N SER A 414 -55.62 17.00 -17.00
CA SER A 414 -56.14 15.62 -17.15
C SER A 414 -55.14 14.61 -17.71
N ARG A 415 -54.04 15.07 -18.34
CA ARG A 415 -53.03 14.20 -18.98
C ARG A 415 -51.70 14.13 -18.23
N ARG A 416 -51.62 14.71 -17.02
CA ARG A 416 -50.38 14.76 -16.21
C ARG A 416 -49.74 13.37 -16.04
N ALA A 417 -50.50 12.38 -15.57
CA ALA A 417 -49.99 11.03 -15.32
C ALA A 417 -49.43 10.37 -16.59
N VAL A 418 -50.19 10.45 -17.69
CA VAL A 418 -49.81 9.96 -19.03
C VAL A 418 -48.51 10.60 -19.49
N ILE A 419 -48.38 11.91 -19.38
CA ILE A 419 -47.27 12.65 -19.97
C ILE A 419 -45.98 12.47 -19.16
N ILE A 420 -46.08 12.40 -17.83
CA ILE A 420 -44.96 12.02 -16.93
C ILE A 420 -44.48 10.59 -17.26
N SER A 421 -45.42 9.66 -17.47
CA SER A 421 -45.13 8.26 -17.81
C SER A 421 -44.46 8.11 -19.17
N ASN A 422 -45.00 8.78 -20.20
CA ASN A 422 -44.41 8.78 -21.53
C ASN A 422 -43.01 9.41 -21.53
N ARG A 423 -42.79 10.51 -20.79
CA ARG A 423 -41.46 11.09 -20.57
C ARG A 423 -40.47 10.08 -20.00
N ASN A 424 -40.88 9.36 -18.95
CA ASN A 424 -40.01 8.40 -18.29
C ASN A 424 -39.77 7.16 -19.17
N PHE A 425 -40.76 6.74 -19.96
CA PHE A 425 -40.61 5.72 -21.00
C PHE A 425 -39.59 6.12 -22.06
N PHE A 426 -39.73 7.28 -22.70
CA PHE A 426 -38.78 7.75 -23.71
C PHE A 426 -37.37 7.86 -23.14
N ARG A 427 -37.23 8.32 -21.88
CA ARG A 427 -35.95 8.33 -21.16
C ARG A 427 -35.35 6.95 -20.93
N CYS A 428 -36.12 5.98 -20.44
CA CYS A 428 -35.60 4.64 -20.19
C CYS A 428 -35.27 3.90 -21.51
N CYS A 429 -36.11 4.07 -22.54
CA CYS A 429 -35.89 3.56 -23.89
C CYS A 429 -34.60 4.14 -24.50
N GLY A 430 -34.43 5.47 -24.42
CA GLY A 430 -33.20 6.14 -24.81
C GLY A 430 -31.98 5.62 -24.04
N GLY A 431 -32.12 5.39 -22.72
CA GLY A 431 -31.07 4.79 -21.89
C GLY A 431 -30.64 3.40 -22.34
N ALA A 432 -31.58 2.53 -22.71
CA ALA A 432 -31.26 1.20 -23.24
C ALA A 432 -30.58 1.29 -24.62
N VAL A 433 -31.08 2.12 -25.53
CA VAL A 433 -30.49 2.34 -26.87
C VAL A 433 -29.09 2.96 -26.79
N GLY A 434 -28.90 3.98 -25.95
CA GLY A 434 -27.59 4.63 -25.76
C GLY A 434 -26.57 3.69 -25.12
N LEU A 435 -27.00 2.86 -24.15
CA LEU A 435 -26.15 1.85 -23.54
C LEU A 435 -25.70 0.80 -24.57
N ALA A 436 -26.61 0.34 -25.42
CA ALA A 436 -26.31 -0.59 -26.52
C ALA A 436 -25.37 0.00 -27.57
N ILE A 437 -25.60 1.23 -28.01
CA ILE A 437 -24.70 1.93 -28.95
C ILE A 437 -23.30 2.06 -28.32
N SER A 438 -23.22 2.44 -27.04
CA SER A 438 -21.96 2.55 -26.32
C SER A 438 -21.26 1.19 -26.15
N ALA A 439 -22.00 0.10 -25.94
CA ALA A 439 -21.48 -1.26 -25.91
C ALA A 439 -20.89 -1.67 -27.27
N ALA A 440 -21.65 -1.47 -28.36
CA ALA A 440 -21.20 -1.79 -29.71
C ALA A 440 -19.96 -0.99 -30.13
N ILE A 441 -19.92 0.32 -29.80
CA ILE A 441 -18.74 1.17 -30.03
C ILE A 441 -17.54 0.67 -29.22
N LEU A 442 -17.72 0.35 -27.93
CA LEU A 442 -16.65 -0.16 -27.09
C LEU A 442 -16.12 -1.51 -27.60
N GLN A 443 -17.00 -2.42 -28.01
CA GLN A 443 -16.62 -3.71 -28.57
C GLN A 443 -15.89 -3.58 -29.90
N ALA A 444 -16.37 -2.72 -30.80
CA ALA A 444 -15.68 -2.43 -32.06
C ALA A 444 -14.30 -1.78 -31.81
N ALA A 445 -14.20 -0.87 -30.83
CA ALA A 445 -12.94 -0.28 -30.41
C ALA A 445 -11.99 -1.31 -29.79
N LEU A 446 -12.48 -2.23 -28.95
CA LEU A 446 -11.69 -3.32 -28.37
C LEU A 446 -11.24 -4.31 -29.45
N ARG A 447 -12.12 -4.82 -30.31
CA ARG A 447 -11.77 -5.75 -31.41
C ARG A 447 -10.78 -5.15 -32.41
N SER A 448 -10.75 -3.82 -32.59
CA SER A 448 -9.81 -3.13 -33.49
C SER A 448 -8.52 -2.64 -32.83
N ARG A 449 -8.44 -2.57 -31.49
CA ARG A 449 -7.27 -2.07 -30.75
C ARG A 449 -6.55 -3.14 -29.94
N LEU A 450 -7.25 -4.20 -29.53
CA LEU A 450 -6.63 -5.37 -28.92
C LEU A 450 -5.91 -6.17 -30.02
N PRO A 451 -4.70 -6.67 -29.77
CA PRO A 451 -4.07 -7.58 -30.71
C PRO A 451 -4.85 -8.92 -30.72
N ALA A 452 -4.76 -9.67 -31.83
CA ALA A 452 -5.67 -10.80 -32.14
C ALA A 452 -5.78 -11.84 -31.02
N GLU A 453 -4.67 -12.09 -30.33
CA GLU A 453 -4.52 -12.80 -29.07
C GLU A 453 -5.59 -12.53 -28.00
N TYR A 454 -5.93 -11.26 -27.82
CA TYR A 454 -6.84 -10.76 -26.80
C TYR A 454 -8.19 -10.37 -27.40
N ALA A 455 -8.47 -10.66 -28.68
CA ALA A 455 -9.75 -10.32 -29.31
C ALA A 455 -10.96 -10.90 -28.54
N TYR A 456 -10.81 -12.09 -27.93
CA TYR A 456 -11.84 -12.72 -27.09
C TYR A 456 -12.19 -11.92 -25.82
N LEU A 457 -11.32 -11.02 -25.34
CA LEU A 457 -11.65 -10.09 -24.25
C LEU A 457 -12.68 -9.05 -24.68
N ALA A 458 -12.80 -8.74 -25.97
CA ALA A 458 -13.83 -7.82 -26.47
C ALA A 458 -15.25 -8.42 -26.32
N ASP A 459 -15.37 -9.74 -26.22
CA ASP A 459 -16.66 -10.43 -26.04
C ASP A 459 -17.16 -10.38 -24.59
N SER A 460 -16.31 -9.94 -23.64
CA SER A 460 -16.70 -9.68 -22.25
C SER A 460 -16.27 -8.29 -21.77
N THR A 461 -17.20 -7.34 -21.84
CA THR A 461 -17.08 -5.96 -21.37
C THR A 461 -16.60 -5.82 -19.90
N TYR A 462 -16.68 -6.88 -19.10
CA TYR A 462 -16.33 -6.91 -17.68
C TYR A 462 -15.10 -7.75 -17.36
N ALA A 463 -14.56 -8.50 -18.33
CA ALA A 463 -13.41 -9.37 -18.08
C ALA A 463 -12.18 -8.52 -17.75
N LEU A 464 -11.73 -8.61 -16.50
CA LEU A 464 -10.38 -8.24 -16.13
C LEU A 464 -9.43 -9.34 -16.65
N PRO A 465 -8.23 -8.99 -17.15
CA PRO A 465 -7.24 -10.00 -17.57
C PRO A 465 -6.84 -11.02 -16.48
N THR A 466 -7.22 -10.74 -15.22
CA THR A 466 -6.95 -11.57 -14.04
C THR A 466 -8.00 -12.65 -13.77
N ASP A 467 -9.17 -12.57 -14.41
CA ASP A 467 -10.35 -13.37 -14.06
C ASP A 467 -10.62 -14.48 -15.10
N LEU A 468 -9.64 -14.75 -15.97
CA LEU A 468 -9.73 -15.71 -17.06
C LEU A 468 -8.96 -16.99 -16.74
N GLU A 469 -9.68 -18.11 -16.68
CA GLU A 469 -9.05 -19.39 -17.03
C GLU A 469 -8.75 -19.37 -18.55
N PRO A 470 -7.61 -19.91 -19.00
CA PRO A 470 -7.21 -19.86 -20.41
C PRO A 470 -8.18 -20.68 -21.26
N GLY A 471 -8.99 -19.99 -22.07
CA GLY A 471 -9.94 -20.63 -22.99
C GLY A 471 -9.25 -21.35 -24.14
N PRO A 472 -9.91 -22.35 -24.77
CA PRO A 472 -9.31 -23.26 -25.76
C PRO A 472 -8.96 -22.62 -27.12
N SER A 473 -9.05 -21.30 -27.25
CA SER A 473 -8.60 -20.51 -28.42
C SER A 473 -7.44 -19.56 -28.09
N ALA A 474 -6.92 -19.56 -26.86
CA ALA A 474 -5.71 -18.83 -26.46
C ALA A 474 -4.40 -19.38 -27.04
N GLU A 475 -4.48 -20.36 -27.95
CA GLU A 475 -3.35 -21.03 -28.61
C GLU A 475 -2.84 -20.29 -29.87
N ARG A 476 -3.45 -19.16 -30.25
CA ARG A 476 -3.01 -18.32 -31.40
C ARG A 476 -2.77 -16.85 -31.05
N LEU A 477 -2.56 -16.59 -29.76
CA LEU A 477 -1.60 -15.59 -29.33
C LEU A 477 -0.21 -16.13 -29.64
N ASN A 478 0.52 -15.50 -30.57
CA ASN A 478 1.86 -15.99 -30.92
C ASN A 478 2.77 -16.02 -29.68
N PRO A 479 3.22 -17.20 -29.21
CA PRO A 479 4.12 -17.30 -28.07
C PRO A 479 5.45 -16.58 -28.29
N ASP A 480 5.86 -16.43 -29.55
CA ASP A 480 7.22 -16.11 -29.99
C ASP A 480 7.62 -14.63 -29.83
N SER A 481 6.78 -13.77 -29.24
CA SER A 481 7.26 -12.44 -28.80
C SER A 481 8.24 -12.53 -27.61
N ARG A 482 8.27 -13.68 -26.94
CA ARG A 482 9.46 -14.21 -26.27
C ARG A 482 9.92 -15.43 -27.07
N THR A 483 10.85 -15.24 -28.01
CA THR A 483 11.52 -16.32 -28.76
C THR A 483 12.35 -17.27 -27.88
N VAL A 484 12.36 -17.05 -26.56
CA VAL A 484 13.23 -17.66 -25.55
C VAL A 484 12.35 -17.98 -24.33
N PRO A 485 12.19 -19.25 -23.91
CA PRO A 485 11.45 -19.60 -22.70
C PRO A 485 12.16 -19.08 -21.45
N ILE A 486 11.42 -18.34 -20.63
CA ILE A 486 11.89 -17.74 -19.38
C ILE A 486 11.19 -18.44 -18.21
N ILE A 487 11.93 -18.90 -17.20
CA ILE A 487 11.35 -19.20 -15.88
C ILE A 487 11.80 -18.16 -14.87
N VAL A 488 10.83 -17.51 -14.22
CA VAL A 488 11.06 -16.60 -13.09
C VAL A 488 10.94 -17.39 -11.80
N MET A 489 12.09 -17.62 -11.16
CA MET A 489 12.20 -18.19 -9.82
C MET A 489 11.97 -17.11 -8.78
N ILE A 490 10.88 -17.24 -8.06
CA ILE A 490 10.45 -16.32 -7.02
C ILE A 490 10.84 -16.90 -5.67
N ALA A 491 11.88 -16.35 -5.04
CA ALA A 491 12.15 -16.54 -3.62
C ALA A 491 11.05 -15.85 -2.82
N ALA A 492 10.09 -16.63 -2.33
CA ALA A 492 8.98 -16.18 -1.51
C ALA A 492 9.19 -16.57 -0.03
N VAL A 493 8.57 -15.81 0.86
CA VAL A 493 8.33 -16.20 2.26
C VAL A 493 6.83 -16.29 2.51
N SER A 494 6.41 -16.94 3.59
CA SER A 494 5.00 -17.19 3.95
C SER A 494 4.03 -15.99 3.99
N THR A 495 4.54 -14.76 3.85
CA THR A 495 3.75 -13.51 3.85
C THR A 495 3.78 -12.76 2.52
N ASP A 496 4.52 -13.24 1.52
CA ASP A 496 4.50 -12.68 0.17
C ASP A 496 3.28 -13.17 -0.64
N ASP A 497 2.85 -12.34 -1.59
CA ASP A 497 1.83 -12.69 -2.59
C ASP A 497 2.54 -12.92 -3.93
N PRO A 498 3.13 -14.09 -4.21
CA PRO A 498 3.82 -14.35 -5.48
C PRO A 498 2.85 -14.39 -6.67
N ILE A 499 1.57 -14.72 -6.42
CA ILE A 499 0.49 -14.65 -7.42
C ILE A 499 0.33 -13.22 -7.94
N ARG A 500 0.59 -12.20 -7.10
CA ARG A 500 0.72 -10.79 -7.51
C ARG A 500 1.78 -10.60 -8.59
N LEU A 501 2.98 -11.17 -8.45
CA LEU A 501 4.04 -10.93 -9.42
C LEU A 501 3.65 -11.52 -10.78
N GLN A 502 3.13 -12.74 -10.81
CA GLN A 502 2.62 -13.39 -12.01
C GLN A 502 1.52 -12.55 -12.69
N ARG A 503 0.56 -12.07 -11.90
CA ARG A 503 -0.55 -11.18 -12.31
C ARG A 503 -0.13 -9.79 -12.80
N GLU A 504 0.87 -9.16 -12.17
CA GLU A 504 1.36 -7.82 -12.56
C GLU A 504 2.36 -7.88 -13.75
N SER A 505 3.06 -9.00 -13.93
CA SER A 505 4.03 -9.18 -15.03
C SER A 505 3.44 -9.83 -16.28
N GLY A 506 2.38 -10.64 -16.15
CA GLY A 506 1.82 -11.40 -17.26
C GLY A 506 2.63 -12.67 -17.59
N LEU A 507 3.33 -13.24 -16.60
CA LEU A 507 3.93 -14.57 -16.70
C LEU A 507 2.82 -15.64 -16.78
N ARG A 508 2.95 -16.61 -17.69
CA ARG A 508 1.97 -17.69 -17.85
C ARG A 508 2.05 -18.69 -16.69
N LYS A 509 1.07 -19.59 -16.63
CA LYS A 509 1.05 -20.72 -15.68
C LYS A 509 2.10 -21.76 -16.10
N GLY A 510 3.34 -21.56 -15.65
CA GLY A 510 4.53 -22.36 -16.02
C GLY A 510 5.80 -21.50 -16.15
N ASP A 511 5.67 -20.24 -16.60
CA ASP A 511 6.77 -19.28 -16.75
C ASP A 511 7.35 -18.77 -15.40
N SER A 512 6.76 -19.18 -14.27
CA SER A 512 7.17 -18.73 -12.94
C SER A 512 7.10 -19.87 -11.95
N GLN A 513 8.21 -20.12 -11.27
CA GLN A 513 8.30 -21.12 -10.23
C GLN A 513 8.50 -20.43 -8.89
N ILE A 514 7.55 -20.62 -7.98
CA ILE A 514 7.65 -20.14 -6.61
C ILE A 514 8.53 -21.15 -5.88
N ILE A 515 9.57 -20.66 -5.22
CA ILE A 515 10.47 -21.48 -4.42
C ILE A 515 10.56 -20.81 -3.05
N ASP A 516 9.95 -21.44 -2.04
CA ASP A 516 9.89 -20.86 -0.70
C ASP A 516 11.26 -20.90 -0.02
N VAL A 517 11.63 -19.78 0.59
CA VAL A 517 12.89 -19.62 1.34
C VAL A 517 12.76 -20.15 2.77
N THR A 518 11.53 -20.21 3.28
CA THR A 518 11.17 -20.81 4.58
C THR A 518 10.75 -22.26 4.39
N ASP A 519 11.26 -23.16 5.24
CA ASP A 519 11.05 -24.61 5.21
C ASP A 519 9.58 -25.02 5.48
N GLN A 520 8.65 -24.69 4.57
CA GLN A 520 7.21 -25.00 4.71
C GLN A 520 6.91 -26.48 4.36
N PRO A 521 6.44 -27.30 5.32
CA PRO A 521 6.17 -28.73 5.10
C PRO A 521 5.06 -29.04 4.09
N SER A 522 4.26 -28.04 3.72
CA SER A 522 3.12 -28.15 2.81
C SER A 522 3.48 -27.96 1.32
N THR A 523 4.74 -27.69 0.99
CA THR A 523 5.17 -27.48 -0.40
C THR A 523 5.43 -28.81 -1.11
N GLN A 524 5.03 -28.91 -2.38
CA GLN A 524 5.01 -30.18 -3.13
C GLN A 524 6.41 -30.70 -3.54
N ASN A 525 7.45 -29.85 -3.44
CA ASN A 525 8.82 -30.19 -3.80
C ASN A 525 9.69 -30.14 -2.53
N GLY A 526 10.12 -31.31 -2.05
CA GLY A 526 10.92 -31.44 -0.83
C GLY A 526 12.32 -30.86 -0.97
N LEU A 527 12.45 -29.55 -0.76
CA LEU A 527 13.74 -28.87 -0.63
C LEU A 527 14.45 -29.31 0.67
N PRO A 528 15.79 -29.45 0.66
CA PRO A 528 16.55 -29.68 1.88
C PRO A 528 16.52 -28.44 2.79
N GLN A 529 16.51 -28.70 4.10
CA GLN A 529 16.40 -27.72 5.19
C GLN A 529 17.32 -26.51 5.00
N ASN A 530 16.74 -25.35 4.70
CA ASN A 530 17.43 -24.24 4.02
C ASN A 530 18.33 -23.39 4.94
N LYS A 531 18.29 -23.60 6.27
CA LYS A 531 19.05 -22.84 7.29
C LYS A 531 18.92 -21.29 7.16
N GLY A 532 17.87 -20.80 6.50
CA GLY A 532 17.62 -19.38 6.23
C GLY A 532 18.43 -18.75 5.07
N ASN A 533 19.14 -19.52 4.24
CA ASN A 533 20.07 -18.96 3.26
C ASN A 533 19.47 -18.84 1.85
N LYS A 534 19.38 -17.62 1.30
CA LYS A 534 18.71 -17.35 0.01
C LYS A 534 19.38 -18.00 -1.22
N PRO A 535 20.72 -18.02 -1.39
CA PRO A 535 21.38 -18.65 -2.53
C PRO A 535 21.18 -20.16 -2.61
N MET A 536 20.95 -20.84 -1.47
CA MET A 536 20.72 -22.29 -1.43
C MET A 536 19.47 -22.72 -2.20
N VAL A 537 18.40 -21.94 -2.09
CA VAL A 537 17.13 -22.14 -2.81
C VAL A 537 17.36 -22.16 -4.32
N TYR A 538 18.13 -21.19 -4.81
CA TYR A 538 18.46 -21.02 -6.22
C TYR A 538 19.42 -22.11 -6.72
N LEU A 539 20.47 -22.41 -5.94
CA LEU A 539 21.48 -23.41 -6.30
C LEU A 539 20.90 -24.85 -6.30
N THR A 540 20.01 -25.15 -5.36
CA THR A 540 19.30 -26.45 -5.30
C THR A 540 18.45 -26.65 -6.54
N TYR A 541 17.70 -25.62 -6.97
CA TYR A 541 16.94 -25.70 -8.22
C TYR A 541 17.84 -26.00 -9.43
N LEU A 542 18.96 -25.29 -9.56
CA LEU A 542 19.92 -25.49 -10.66
C LEU A 542 20.48 -26.90 -10.69
N VAL A 543 20.74 -27.52 -9.53
CA VAL A 543 21.21 -28.92 -9.43
C VAL A 543 20.10 -29.91 -9.78
N ASP A 544 18.91 -29.75 -9.20
CA ASP A 544 17.83 -30.72 -9.32
C ASP A 544 17.21 -30.73 -10.73
N HIS A 545 17.23 -29.58 -11.42
CA HIS A 545 16.69 -29.41 -12.77
C HIS A 545 17.78 -29.32 -13.85
N TYR A 546 19.05 -29.56 -13.51
CA TYR A 546 20.21 -29.31 -14.39
C TYR A 546 20.04 -29.80 -15.83
N MET A 547 19.56 -31.04 -16.02
CA MET A 547 19.37 -31.62 -17.36
C MET A 547 18.24 -30.97 -18.18
N ASN A 548 17.30 -30.30 -17.51
CA ASN A 548 16.05 -29.78 -18.09
C ASN A 548 15.85 -28.27 -17.82
N LEU A 549 16.93 -27.50 -17.65
CA LEU A 549 16.85 -26.06 -17.39
C LEU A 549 16.19 -25.29 -18.57
N PRO A 550 15.48 -24.18 -18.30
CA PRO A 550 14.94 -23.28 -19.32
C PRO A 550 16.03 -22.35 -19.88
N GLU A 551 15.80 -21.75 -21.05
CA GLU A 551 16.82 -20.94 -21.75
C GLU A 551 17.24 -19.69 -21.00
N VAL A 552 16.29 -19.01 -20.33
CA VAL A 552 16.59 -17.92 -19.40
C VAL A 552 15.92 -18.17 -18.06
N MET A 553 16.67 -17.95 -16.99
CA MET A 553 16.27 -18.11 -15.60
C MET A 553 16.37 -16.75 -14.91
N ILE A 554 15.32 -16.30 -14.23
CA ILE A 554 15.32 -15.03 -13.50
C ILE A 554 15.11 -15.32 -12.01
N PHE A 555 16.05 -14.95 -11.16
CA PHE A 555 16.01 -15.16 -9.71
C PHE A 555 15.68 -13.84 -9.01
N MET A 556 14.56 -13.77 -8.28
CA MET A 556 14.14 -12.54 -7.59
C MET A 556 13.17 -12.77 -6.41
N HIS A 557 12.93 -11.74 -5.61
CA HIS A 557 11.99 -11.77 -4.48
C HIS A 557 10.55 -11.44 -4.86
N GLY A 558 9.58 -12.05 -4.18
CA GLY A 558 8.13 -11.89 -4.43
C GLY A 558 7.52 -10.52 -4.09
N HIS A 559 8.30 -9.58 -3.57
CA HIS A 559 7.80 -8.29 -3.10
C HIS A 559 7.35 -7.33 -4.23
N ARG A 560 6.46 -6.40 -3.89
CA ARG A 560 5.88 -5.37 -4.80
C ARG A 560 6.90 -4.40 -5.40
N ILE A 561 8.03 -4.18 -4.74
CA ILE A 561 9.09 -3.26 -5.17
C ILE A 561 10.41 -4.00 -4.93
N SER A 562 11.33 -3.96 -5.89
CA SER A 562 12.71 -4.41 -5.67
C SER A 562 13.30 -3.67 -4.46
N TRP A 563 14.06 -4.38 -3.62
CA TRP A 563 14.77 -3.76 -2.51
C TRP A 563 15.84 -2.79 -3.03
N HIS A 564 16.41 -1.97 -2.14
CA HIS A 564 17.22 -0.76 -2.42
C HIS A 564 16.40 0.47 -2.84
N LYS A 565 16.48 1.55 -2.05
CA LYS A 565 15.70 2.79 -2.23
C LYS A 565 16.53 3.92 -2.83
N ASN A 566 15.82 4.81 -3.53
CA ASN A 566 16.17 6.22 -3.80
C ASN A 566 17.23 6.55 -4.88
N ALA A 567 16.87 6.32 -6.15
CA ALA A 567 16.94 7.40 -7.17
C ALA A 567 16.00 7.15 -8.37
N LEU A 568 15.24 8.18 -8.75
CA LEU A 568 14.59 8.44 -10.06
C LEU A 568 13.72 7.37 -10.78
N LEU A 569 13.80 6.07 -10.50
CA LEU A 569 12.97 5.03 -11.15
C LEU A 569 12.33 4.05 -10.14
N ARG A 570 11.23 4.48 -9.50
CA ARG A 570 10.34 3.58 -8.76
C ARG A 570 9.69 2.56 -9.72
N ARG A 571 10.21 1.33 -9.81
CA ARG A 571 9.62 0.26 -10.63
C ARG A 571 9.17 -0.94 -9.78
N SER A 572 8.00 -1.49 -10.12
CA SER A 572 7.52 -2.77 -9.57
C SER A 572 8.42 -3.89 -10.07
N SER A 573 8.64 -4.93 -9.27
CA SER A 573 9.35 -6.16 -9.67
C SER A 573 8.77 -6.74 -10.97
N ALA A 574 7.45 -6.62 -11.17
CA ALA A 574 6.79 -6.99 -12.42
C ALA A 574 7.22 -6.15 -13.63
N LEU A 575 7.42 -4.84 -13.43
CA LEU A 575 7.91 -3.94 -14.47
C LEU A 575 9.40 -4.19 -14.78
N THR A 576 10.14 -4.77 -13.84
CA THR A 576 11.52 -5.21 -14.04
C THR A 576 11.57 -6.48 -14.89
N VAL A 577 10.78 -7.52 -14.56
CA VAL A 577 10.58 -8.71 -15.41
C VAL A 577 10.17 -8.29 -16.83
N ASN A 578 9.22 -7.37 -16.96
CA ASN A 578 8.70 -6.92 -18.26
C ASN A 578 9.63 -6.02 -19.06
N LYS A 579 10.78 -5.62 -18.50
CA LYS A 579 11.78 -4.79 -19.18
C LYS A 579 13.13 -5.48 -19.38
N LEU A 580 13.35 -6.65 -18.77
CA LEU A 580 14.48 -7.50 -19.09
C LEU A 580 14.34 -7.98 -20.54
N ARG A 581 15.40 -7.84 -21.33
CA ARG A 581 15.45 -8.34 -22.72
C ARG A 581 16.09 -9.73 -22.69
N PRO A 582 15.36 -10.83 -22.97
CA PRO A 582 15.89 -12.20 -22.82
C PRO A 582 17.11 -12.44 -23.71
N GLN A 583 17.09 -11.90 -24.94
CA GLN A 583 18.22 -11.96 -25.85
C GLN A 583 19.51 -11.39 -25.22
N ALA A 584 19.42 -10.28 -24.48
CA ALA A 584 20.58 -9.68 -23.81
C ALA A 584 21.10 -10.51 -22.61
N VAL A 585 20.34 -11.50 -22.13
CA VAL A 585 20.79 -12.50 -21.15
C VAL A 585 21.41 -13.71 -21.86
N LEU A 586 20.86 -14.13 -23.01
CA LEU A 586 21.49 -15.14 -23.86
C LEU A 586 22.85 -14.67 -24.37
N ASP A 587 22.91 -13.48 -24.99
CA ASP A 587 24.12 -12.89 -25.59
C ASP A 587 25.27 -12.65 -24.58
N ARG A 588 24.97 -12.67 -23.27
CA ARG A 588 25.91 -12.33 -22.18
C ARG A 588 26.03 -13.39 -21.09
N GLY A 589 25.26 -14.48 -21.17
CA GLY A 589 25.09 -15.48 -20.12
C GLY A 589 24.37 -15.00 -18.85
N PHE A 590 24.62 -13.78 -18.38
CA PHE A 590 24.15 -13.24 -17.09
C PHE A 590 23.63 -11.80 -17.20
N ALA A 591 22.68 -11.44 -16.32
CA ALA A 591 22.29 -10.05 -16.12
C ALA A 591 21.98 -9.73 -14.65
N SER A 592 22.60 -8.66 -14.12
CA SER A 592 22.20 -8.03 -12.86
C SER A 592 20.79 -7.44 -12.97
N ILE A 593 19.98 -7.62 -11.92
CA ILE A 593 18.63 -7.04 -11.80
C ILE A 593 18.53 -6.09 -10.57
N ALA A 594 19.63 -5.92 -9.84
CA ALA A 594 19.73 -4.91 -8.78
C ALA A 594 19.73 -3.49 -9.36
N CYS A 595 19.23 -2.52 -8.58
CA CYS A 595 19.24 -1.11 -8.96
C CYS A 595 20.66 -0.55 -8.89
N ASP A 596 21.23 -0.16 -10.04
CA ASP A 596 22.45 0.65 -10.09
C ASP A 596 22.21 2.02 -10.76
N LYS A 597 22.99 3.00 -10.32
CA LYS A 597 22.90 4.43 -10.62
C LYS A 597 23.94 4.86 -11.67
N VAL A 598 24.79 3.92 -12.17
CA VAL A 598 26.03 4.22 -12.91
C VAL A 598 25.98 3.87 -14.41
N LEU A 599 24.93 3.20 -14.92
CA LEU A 599 24.79 2.91 -16.36
C LEU A 599 24.49 4.14 -17.23
N GLY A 600 25.54 4.94 -17.45
CA GLY A 600 25.56 6.16 -18.24
C GLY A 600 26.91 6.44 -18.91
N ARG A 601 27.59 5.41 -19.45
CA ARG A 601 28.75 5.55 -20.36
C ARG A 601 28.84 4.38 -21.36
N ALA A 602 29.50 4.64 -22.49
CA ALA A 602 29.47 3.79 -23.70
C ALA A 602 30.48 2.62 -23.66
N ILE A 603 30.16 1.56 -24.41
CA ILE A 603 30.95 0.32 -24.53
C ILE A 603 32.10 0.49 -25.55
N LYS A 604 33.32 0.06 -25.18
CA LYS A 604 34.43 -0.27 -26.10
C LYS A 604 35.28 -1.44 -25.51
N PRO A 605 36.04 -2.23 -26.31
CA PRO A 605 36.41 -3.61 -25.92
C PRO A 605 37.92 -3.98 -25.85
N LEU A 606 38.24 -5.06 -25.08
CA LEU A 606 39.39 -6.01 -25.19
C LEU A 606 40.83 -5.49 -24.86
N PRO A 607 41.89 -6.33 -24.66
CA PRO A 607 42.01 -7.77 -24.26
C PRO A 607 43.16 -8.16 -23.24
N GLY A 608 43.15 -9.38 -22.66
CA GLY A 608 44.38 -10.17 -22.31
C GLY A 608 44.63 -10.65 -20.86
N ALA A 609 44.57 -11.97 -20.60
CA ALA A 609 44.78 -12.66 -19.29
C ALA A 609 46.18 -13.33 -19.13
N PRO A 610 46.65 -13.79 -17.94
CA PRO A 610 46.29 -15.14 -17.41
C PRO A 610 46.42 -15.47 -15.87
N GLY A 611 45.63 -16.44 -15.34
CA GLY A 611 46.05 -17.40 -14.28
C GLY A 611 45.53 -17.26 -12.81
N PRO A 612 44.82 -18.26 -12.20
CA PRO A 612 44.11 -18.12 -10.90
C PRO A 612 44.51 -19.08 -9.73
N SER A 613 44.01 -18.84 -8.49
CA SER A 613 43.88 -19.85 -7.42
C SER A 613 42.87 -19.50 -6.29
N ILE A 614 42.02 -20.47 -5.91
CA ILE A 614 40.89 -20.49 -4.95
C ILE A 614 41.24 -20.18 -3.47
N LEU A 615 40.34 -19.57 -2.65
CA LEU A 615 40.25 -19.80 -1.18
C LEU A 615 38.99 -19.26 -0.42
N ASP A 616 39.05 -19.35 0.93
CA ASP A 616 38.04 -19.22 2.00
C ASP A 616 37.58 -17.78 2.33
N LEU A 617 36.25 -17.62 2.49
CA LEU A 617 35.54 -16.34 2.68
C LEU A 617 35.41 -15.85 4.15
N SER A 618 35.84 -16.64 5.15
CA SER A 618 35.48 -16.40 6.55
C SER A 618 36.33 -15.35 7.29
N ARG A 619 37.40 -14.82 6.69
CA ARG A 619 38.44 -14.02 7.37
C ARG A 619 38.98 -12.80 6.60
N GLN A 620 38.33 -12.37 5.52
CA GLN A 620 39.00 -11.60 4.48
C GLN A 620 38.56 -10.14 4.29
N SER A 621 39.47 -9.34 3.70
CA SER A 621 39.27 -7.91 3.42
C SER A 621 38.36 -7.70 2.20
N PRO A 622 37.75 -6.51 1.99
CA PRO A 622 36.87 -6.26 0.85
C PRO A 622 37.53 -6.49 -0.52
N LYS A 623 38.84 -6.23 -0.66
CA LYS A 623 39.59 -6.48 -1.90
C LYS A 623 39.90 -7.94 -2.12
N GLU A 624 40.20 -8.68 -1.05
CA GLU A 624 40.41 -10.12 -1.15
C GLU A 624 39.08 -10.83 -1.42
N LEU A 625 37.95 -10.35 -0.86
CA LEU A 625 36.60 -10.76 -1.27
C LEU A 625 36.33 -10.46 -2.75
N HIS A 626 36.65 -9.26 -3.24
CA HIS A 626 36.47 -8.90 -4.65
C HIS A 626 37.27 -9.82 -5.58
N ARG A 627 38.54 -10.06 -5.23
CA ARG A 627 39.42 -11.00 -5.91
C ARG A 627 38.86 -12.42 -5.88
N GLN A 628 38.43 -12.92 -4.73
CA GLN A 628 37.80 -14.24 -4.60
C GLN A 628 36.46 -14.36 -5.35
N TYR A 629 35.64 -13.33 -5.40
CA TYR A 629 34.43 -13.31 -6.24
C TYR A 629 34.77 -13.34 -7.73
N THR A 630 35.88 -12.72 -8.12
CA THR A 630 36.44 -12.76 -9.48
C THR A 630 36.99 -14.15 -9.80
N ASP A 631 37.77 -14.74 -8.91
CA ASP A 631 38.27 -16.12 -9.04
C ASP A 631 37.12 -17.13 -9.11
N LEU A 632 36.08 -16.96 -8.28
CA LEU A 632 34.87 -17.80 -8.28
C LEU A 632 34.02 -17.58 -9.56
N TRP A 633 33.96 -16.35 -10.08
CA TRP A 633 33.33 -16.06 -11.38
C TRP A 633 34.03 -16.85 -12.49
N HIS A 634 35.35 -16.77 -12.58
CA HIS A 634 36.12 -17.47 -13.61
C HIS A 634 36.15 -19.00 -13.42
N GLU A 635 36.05 -19.50 -12.18
CA GLU A 635 35.91 -20.94 -11.89
C GLU A 635 34.52 -21.48 -12.27
N LEU A 636 33.46 -20.68 -12.08
CA LEU A 636 32.10 -21.02 -12.49
C LEU A 636 31.90 -20.87 -14.00
N PHE A 637 32.53 -19.89 -14.64
CA PHE A 637 32.30 -19.56 -16.05
C PHE A 637 33.60 -19.71 -16.87
N PRO A 638 34.15 -20.95 -16.97
CA PRO A 638 35.43 -21.19 -17.64
C PRO A 638 35.40 -20.99 -19.16
N SER A 639 34.23 -20.74 -19.74
CA SER A 639 34.07 -20.32 -21.15
C SER A 639 34.18 -18.80 -21.35
N SER A 640 33.98 -17.96 -20.32
CA SER A 640 34.11 -16.49 -20.40
C SER A 640 35.54 -16.02 -20.10
N THR A 641 36.52 -16.60 -20.77
CA THR A 641 37.97 -16.53 -20.45
C THR A 641 38.63 -15.14 -20.56
N ASN A 642 37.88 -14.07 -20.85
CA ASN A 642 38.38 -12.69 -20.93
C ASN A 642 37.50 -11.64 -20.24
N ASP A 643 36.38 -12.00 -19.60
CA ASP A 643 35.44 -11.04 -19.01
C ASP A 643 35.56 -11.01 -17.48
N GLU A 644 36.10 -9.91 -16.93
CA GLU A 644 35.97 -9.57 -15.51
C GLU A 644 34.49 -9.63 -15.07
N PRO A 645 34.18 -10.02 -13.82
CA PRO A 645 32.80 -10.06 -13.33
C PRO A 645 32.11 -8.70 -13.53
N PRO A 646 30.85 -8.66 -14.03
CA PRO A 646 30.18 -7.42 -14.36
C PRO A 646 30.19 -6.40 -13.22
N SER A 647 30.69 -5.20 -13.50
CA SER A 647 30.86 -4.10 -12.54
C SER A 647 29.65 -3.95 -11.60
N GLY A 648 29.89 -4.05 -10.29
CA GLY A 648 28.85 -4.02 -9.26
C GLY A 648 28.47 -5.39 -8.66
N TRP A 649 28.98 -6.52 -9.17
CA TRP A 649 28.76 -7.85 -8.58
C TRP A 649 29.28 -7.98 -7.13
N GLU A 650 30.25 -7.14 -6.81
CA GLU A 650 30.94 -6.92 -5.53
C GLU A 650 30.01 -6.46 -4.39
N TYR A 651 28.89 -5.80 -4.73
CA TYR A 651 28.03 -5.09 -3.79
C TYR A 651 26.68 -5.79 -3.50
N PHE A 652 26.55 -7.08 -3.83
CA PHE A 652 25.28 -7.82 -3.79
C PHE A 652 24.77 -8.20 -2.38
N THR A 653 24.46 -7.17 -1.60
CA THR A 653 23.52 -7.26 -0.45
C THR A 653 22.06 -7.35 -0.92
N GLY A 654 21.78 -8.18 -1.94
CA GLY A 654 20.45 -8.30 -2.56
C GLY A 654 20.43 -9.19 -3.81
N ALA A 655 20.30 -10.50 -3.63
CA ALA A 655 20.33 -11.49 -4.73
C ALA A 655 19.12 -11.40 -5.69
N GLN A 656 19.22 -10.55 -6.72
CA GLN A 656 18.32 -10.51 -7.88
C GLN A 656 19.11 -10.45 -9.20
N PHE A 657 18.98 -11.47 -10.05
CA PHE A 657 19.76 -11.63 -11.27
C PHE A 657 19.08 -12.58 -12.27
N ALA A 658 19.58 -12.64 -13.51
CA ALA A 658 19.19 -13.64 -14.50
C ALA A 658 20.41 -14.40 -15.06
N LEU A 659 20.19 -15.64 -15.47
CA LEU A 659 21.16 -16.57 -16.07
C LEU A 659 20.59 -17.18 -17.35
N SER A 660 21.43 -17.57 -18.30
CA SER A 660 21.07 -18.43 -19.44
C SER A 660 21.29 -19.92 -19.13
N ARG A 661 20.60 -20.81 -19.85
CA ARG A 661 20.86 -22.27 -19.81
C ARG A 661 22.32 -22.58 -20.11
N GLU A 662 22.84 -22.03 -21.20
CA GLU A 662 24.18 -22.29 -21.71
C GLU A 662 25.26 -21.91 -20.70
N LEU A 663 25.08 -20.78 -20.00
CA LEU A 663 25.98 -20.38 -18.94
C LEU A 663 25.94 -21.36 -17.75
N VAL A 664 24.77 -21.84 -17.33
CA VAL A 664 24.70 -22.85 -16.25
C VAL A 664 25.25 -24.21 -16.69
N HIS A 665 25.03 -24.63 -17.94
CA HIS A 665 25.59 -25.87 -18.51
C HIS A 665 27.10 -25.82 -18.72
N SER A 666 27.72 -24.63 -18.69
CA SER A 666 29.18 -24.48 -18.64
C SER A 666 29.78 -24.84 -17.27
N ILE A 667 28.99 -24.83 -16.19
CA ILE A 667 29.39 -25.29 -14.85
C ILE A 667 29.09 -26.80 -14.75
N PRO A 668 30.09 -27.68 -14.53
CA PRO A 668 29.82 -29.11 -14.35
C PRO A 668 28.81 -29.39 -13.22
N LEU A 669 27.83 -30.27 -13.46
CA LEU A 669 26.80 -30.62 -12.47
C LEU A 669 27.40 -31.06 -11.12
N ASP A 670 28.50 -31.80 -11.14
CA ASP A 670 29.18 -32.24 -9.91
C ASP A 670 29.81 -31.07 -9.14
N ARG A 671 30.15 -29.96 -9.82
CA ARG A 671 30.59 -28.71 -9.17
C ARG A 671 29.41 -27.96 -8.54
N LEU A 672 28.25 -27.89 -9.21
CA LEU A 672 27.03 -27.32 -8.61
C LEU A 672 26.54 -28.14 -7.41
N ARG A 673 26.61 -29.48 -7.50
CA ARG A 673 26.37 -30.39 -6.37
C ARG A 673 27.35 -30.16 -5.24
N PHE A 674 28.65 -30.11 -5.54
CA PHE A 674 29.68 -29.79 -4.54
C PHE A 674 29.38 -28.46 -3.83
N LEU A 675 29.03 -27.40 -4.55
CA LEU A 675 28.70 -26.10 -3.95
C LEU A 675 27.43 -26.16 -3.07
N ARG A 676 26.38 -26.85 -3.53
CA ARG A 676 25.14 -27.06 -2.75
C ARG A 676 25.41 -27.85 -1.48
N ASP A 677 26.12 -28.96 -1.61
CA ASP A 677 26.39 -29.89 -0.52
C ASP A 677 27.42 -29.27 0.44
N TRP A 678 28.37 -28.46 -0.05
CA TRP A 678 29.28 -27.64 0.75
C TRP A 678 28.52 -26.61 1.58
N ILE A 679 27.58 -25.83 1.02
CA ILE A 679 26.79 -24.87 1.83
C ILE A 679 25.90 -25.60 2.85
N LEU A 680 25.36 -26.77 2.51
CA LEU A 680 24.59 -27.61 3.44
C LEU A 680 25.45 -28.13 4.60
N GLN A 681 26.68 -28.58 4.32
CA GLN A 681 27.58 -29.22 5.29
C GLN A 681 28.43 -28.20 6.08
N THR A 682 28.67 -27.00 5.53
CA THR A 682 29.42 -25.93 6.18
C THR A 682 28.65 -25.40 7.39
N ASN A 683 29.33 -25.27 8.53
CA ASN A 683 28.81 -24.58 9.71
C ASN A 683 28.87 -23.06 9.50
N LEU A 684 28.01 -22.54 8.61
CA LEU A 684 27.66 -21.11 8.63
C LEU A 684 27.11 -20.75 10.01
N SER A 685 27.42 -19.52 10.48
CA SER A 685 27.26 -19.10 11.88
C SER A 685 25.95 -19.55 12.53
N LYS A 686 26.05 -20.30 13.64
CA LYS A 686 24.91 -20.82 14.41
C LYS A 686 24.10 -19.73 15.15
N LYS A 687 24.52 -18.46 15.10
CA LYS A 687 23.88 -17.35 15.83
C LYS A 687 22.76 -16.71 15.02
N ILE A 688 21.51 -17.06 15.35
CA ILE A 688 20.32 -16.38 14.81
C ILE A 688 20.05 -15.08 15.59
N ASN A 689 19.82 -14.00 14.86
CA ASN A 689 19.47 -12.67 15.38
C ASN A 689 17.95 -12.43 15.28
N ALA A 690 17.31 -12.05 16.38
CA ALA A 690 16.01 -11.37 16.36
C ALA A 690 16.22 -9.85 16.28
N VAL A 691 15.44 -9.13 15.47
CA VAL A 691 15.63 -7.68 15.24
C VAL A 691 14.31 -6.92 15.34
N ILE A 692 14.31 -5.81 16.10
CA ILE A 692 13.13 -4.98 16.37
C ILE A 692 13.44 -3.50 16.07
N PRO A 693 12.92 -2.95 14.95
CA PRO A 693 13.09 -1.53 14.58
C PRO A 693 12.03 -0.60 15.19
N VAL A 694 12.20 0.71 14.95
CA VAL A 694 11.32 1.81 15.40
C VAL A 694 9.85 1.60 15.06
N GLY A 695 9.02 1.71 16.10
CA GLY A 695 7.56 1.80 16.00
C GLY A 695 6.90 0.43 15.90
N SER A 696 6.21 0.03 16.98
CA SER A 696 5.60 -1.29 17.12
C SER A 696 4.70 -1.67 15.92
N PRO A 697 4.79 -2.93 15.45
CA PRO A 697 3.86 -3.49 14.46
C PRO A 697 2.57 -4.03 15.12
N PHE A 698 2.63 -4.24 16.43
CA PHE A 698 1.64 -5.02 17.14
C PHE A 698 0.43 -4.13 17.39
N ASN A 699 -0.65 -4.45 16.67
CA ASN A 699 -1.86 -3.65 16.68
C ASN A 699 -2.62 -3.71 18.04
N ASN A 700 -2.19 -4.59 18.94
CA ASN A 700 -2.61 -4.77 20.33
C ASN A 700 -1.42 -5.14 21.22
N HIS A 701 -1.50 -4.74 22.50
CA HIS A 701 -0.49 -5.01 23.54
C HIS A 701 -0.20 -6.50 23.75
N GLU A 702 -1.22 -7.35 23.69
CA GLU A 702 -1.10 -8.81 23.90
C GLU A 702 -0.14 -9.46 22.89
N ALA A 703 -0.15 -9.04 21.62
CA ALA A 703 0.72 -9.64 20.60
C ALA A 703 2.20 -9.30 20.81
N VAL A 704 2.54 -8.15 21.43
CA VAL A 704 3.93 -7.87 21.85
C VAL A 704 4.31 -8.80 22.99
N HIS A 705 3.43 -8.92 23.98
CA HIS A 705 3.72 -9.56 25.25
C HIS A 705 3.82 -11.09 25.10
N GLU A 706 2.94 -11.71 24.31
CA GLU A 706 3.05 -13.14 23.97
C GLU A 706 4.25 -13.43 23.06
N ALA A 707 4.56 -12.54 22.10
CA ALA A 707 5.78 -12.67 21.29
C ALA A 707 7.05 -12.71 22.16
N MET A 708 7.20 -11.79 23.10
CA MET A 708 8.40 -11.71 23.95
C MET A 708 8.55 -12.88 24.92
N LYS A 709 7.45 -13.45 25.43
CA LYS A 709 7.48 -14.63 26.32
C LYS A 709 8.12 -15.86 25.67
N THR A 710 8.10 -15.96 24.34
CA THR A 710 8.69 -17.09 23.60
C THR A 710 10.19 -16.93 23.35
N CYS A 711 10.78 -15.77 23.66
CA CYS A 711 12.20 -15.46 23.44
C CYS A 711 13.10 -15.88 24.62
N THR A 712 12.95 -17.11 25.14
CA THR A 712 13.56 -17.55 26.41
C THR A 712 15.08 -17.82 26.37
N ASN A 713 15.68 -17.99 25.18
CA ASN A 713 17.07 -18.43 25.01
C ASN A 713 18.06 -17.31 24.58
N ILE A 714 17.70 -16.03 24.77
CA ILE A 714 18.58 -14.91 24.42
C ILE A 714 19.74 -14.80 25.41
N THR A 715 20.97 -14.84 24.91
CA THR A 715 22.21 -14.71 25.69
C THR A 715 22.99 -13.44 25.36
N GLU A 716 22.62 -12.74 24.28
CA GLU A 716 23.28 -11.53 23.78
C GLU A 716 22.23 -10.47 23.41
N LEU A 717 22.33 -9.28 23.99
CA LEU A 717 21.46 -8.13 23.73
C LEU A 717 22.27 -7.03 23.06
N SER A 718 21.82 -6.54 21.90
CA SER A 718 22.37 -5.35 21.25
C SER A 718 21.32 -4.25 21.16
N ILE A 719 21.70 -3.01 21.44
CA ILE A 719 20.86 -1.81 21.37
C ILE A 719 21.60 -0.80 20.51
N TYR A 720 20.98 -0.35 19.41
CA TYR A 720 21.54 0.65 18.51
C TYR A 720 20.66 1.90 18.54
N THR A 721 21.22 3.08 18.82
CA THR A 721 20.48 4.35 18.86
C THR A 721 21.08 5.34 17.87
N GLY A 722 20.51 5.47 16.68
CA GLY A 722 21.10 6.29 15.63
C GLY A 722 20.30 6.33 14.33
N PHE A 723 20.25 7.49 13.67
CA PHE A 723 19.38 7.71 12.49
C PHE A 723 19.98 7.12 11.20
N PHE A 724 20.19 5.81 11.15
CA PHE A 724 20.74 5.13 9.98
C PHE A 724 19.90 5.32 8.71
N GLY A 725 20.41 6.16 7.82
CA GLY A 725 20.06 6.11 6.41
C GLY A 725 20.59 4.81 5.80
N CYS A 726 19.68 3.93 5.37
CA CYS A 726 19.98 2.71 4.61
C CYS A 726 20.65 1.54 5.38
N THR A 727 20.10 1.17 6.53
CA THR A 727 20.05 -0.25 6.96
C THR A 727 18.59 -0.73 6.92
N GLY A 728 18.26 -2.00 6.71
CA GLY A 728 19.13 -3.17 6.54
C GLY A 728 18.45 -4.52 6.80
N PHE A 729 17.14 -4.57 7.07
CA PHE A 729 16.44 -5.80 7.46
C PHE A 729 15.30 -6.18 6.49
N PRO A 730 15.38 -7.34 5.80
CA PRO A 730 14.36 -7.81 4.85
C PRO A 730 12.96 -8.03 5.43
N ASP A 731 12.87 -8.26 6.74
CA ASP A 731 11.61 -8.59 7.40
C ASP A 731 11.02 -7.38 8.10
N ARG A 732 9.68 -7.27 8.05
CA ARG A 732 8.98 -6.71 9.19
C ARG A 732 9.12 -7.72 10.33
N TYR A 733 10.11 -7.48 11.19
CA TYR A 733 10.47 -8.27 12.37
C TYR A 733 11.01 -9.65 11.99
N SER A 734 12.32 -9.83 12.12
CA SER A 734 12.98 -11.15 12.04
C SER A 734 12.79 -11.92 13.35
N LEU A 735 11.54 -11.99 13.81
CA LEU A 735 11.17 -12.81 14.97
C LEU A 735 11.13 -14.29 14.56
N PRO A 736 11.46 -15.21 15.48
CA PRO A 736 11.51 -16.64 15.17
C PRO A 736 10.13 -17.29 15.03
N PHE A 737 9.04 -16.54 15.15
CA PHE A 737 7.66 -17.00 15.03
C PHE A 737 6.81 -16.05 14.17
N ALA A 738 5.68 -16.55 13.67
CA ALA A 738 4.63 -15.76 13.04
C ALA A 738 3.62 -15.21 14.07
N VAL A 739 2.72 -14.34 13.63
CA VAL A 739 1.75 -13.62 14.50
C VAL A 739 0.72 -14.57 15.15
N ASP A 740 0.61 -15.80 14.66
CA ASP A 740 -0.21 -16.89 15.20
C ASP A 740 0.54 -17.80 16.20
N GLY A 741 1.82 -17.50 16.49
CA GLY A 741 2.65 -18.30 17.40
C GLY A 741 3.33 -19.52 16.78
N SER A 742 3.27 -19.69 15.45
CA SER A 742 4.00 -20.77 14.75
C SER A 742 5.46 -20.41 14.48
N ASP A 743 6.39 -21.32 14.76
CA ASP A 743 7.83 -21.09 14.55
C ASP A 743 8.19 -20.92 13.06
N ARG A 744 8.95 -19.86 12.75
CA ARG A 744 9.59 -19.60 11.46
C ARG A 744 10.99 -20.24 11.36
N TYR A 745 11.67 -20.46 12.49
CA TYR A 745 13.02 -21.03 12.53
C TYR A 745 13.10 -22.19 13.52
N LEU A 746 13.70 -23.30 13.09
CA LEU A 746 13.88 -24.53 13.89
C LEU A 746 14.89 -24.40 15.05
N SER A 747 15.52 -23.23 15.22
CA SER A 747 16.42 -22.96 16.33
C SER A 747 16.12 -21.57 16.91
N THR A 748 16.09 -21.51 18.25
CA THR A 748 15.76 -20.28 18.98
C THR A 748 16.88 -19.24 18.86
N PRO A 749 16.55 -17.94 18.74
CA PRO A 749 17.55 -16.88 18.62
C PRO A 749 18.36 -16.75 19.90
N GLN A 750 19.66 -16.49 19.73
CA GLN A 750 20.58 -16.23 20.85
C GLN A 750 20.91 -14.74 20.98
N ILE A 751 20.77 -13.98 19.89
CA ILE A 751 20.98 -12.53 19.86
C ILE A 751 19.64 -11.82 19.67
N LEU A 752 19.37 -10.79 20.48
CA LEU A 752 18.30 -9.82 20.26
C LEU A 752 18.90 -8.44 19.94
N LYS A 753 18.44 -7.79 18.87
CA LYS A 753 18.86 -6.45 18.43
C LYS A 753 17.69 -5.47 18.46
N LEU A 754 17.88 -4.34 19.15
CA LEU A 754 16.89 -3.27 19.34
C LEU A 754 17.39 -2.00 18.68
N ASP A 755 16.78 -1.62 17.56
CA ASP A 755 17.24 -0.50 16.74
C ASP A 755 16.30 0.70 16.89
N ASN A 756 16.81 1.80 17.47
CA ASN A 756 16.12 3.05 17.74
C ASN A 756 14.83 2.87 18.60
N TYR A 757 14.89 2.00 19.60
CA TYR A 757 13.75 1.72 20.48
C TYR A 757 13.64 2.77 21.62
N GLU A 758 12.50 3.46 21.74
CA GLU A 758 12.26 4.43 22.82
C GLU A 758 11.72 3.72 24.09
N PHE A 759 12.58 3.53 25.09
CA PHE A 759 12.25 2.79 26.33
C PHE A 759 11.38 3.59 27.32
N ASP A 760 11.61 4.91 27.40
CA ASP A 760 10.84 5.84 28.25
C ASP A 760 9.56 6.36 27.58
N ASP A 761 9.34 6.08 26.28
CA ASP A 761 8.08 6.44 25.67
C ASP A 761 6.98 5.53 26.24
N ALA A 762 6.02 6.16 26.91
CA ALA A 762 4.70 5.57 27.00
C ALA A 762 4.10 5.67 25.60
N GLU A 763 4.26 4.61 24.78
CA GLU A 763 3.89 4.51 23.34
C GLU A 763 2.50 5.12 23.01
N TRP A 764 1.63 5.15 24.02
CA TRP A 764 0.26 5.60 23.96
C TRP A 764 0.02 7.07 24.35
N LYS A 765 0.93 7.71 25.10
CA LYS A 765 0.86 9.11 25.54
C LYS A 765 0.97 10.07 24.36
N GLY A 766 1.85 9.75 23.40
CA GLY A 766 1.98 10.47 22.14
C GLY A 766 0.79 10.32 21.17
N LEU A 767 -0.22 9.51 21.50
CA LEU A 767 -1.41 9.26 20.69
C LEU A 767 -2.64 10.06 21.13
N LEU A 768 -2.65 10.69 22.31
CA LEU A 768 -3.82 11.44 22.78
C LEU A 768 -4.24 12.55 21.79
N PRO A 769 -5.54 12.73 21.51
CA PRO A 769 -6.01 13.86 20.73
C PRO A 769 -5.76 15.18 21.49
N PRO A 770 -5.57 16.31 20.81
CA PRO A 770 -5.82 17.61 21.44
C PRO A 770 -7.27 17.58 21.98
N ARG A 771 -7.53 18.07 23.20
CA ARG A 771 -8.77 17.72 23.94
C ARG A 771 -10.06 17.99 23.12
N PRO A 772 -10.85 16.97 22.73
CA PRO A 772 -12.22 17.18 22.29
C PRO A 772 -13.15 17.36 23.49
N HIS A 773 -14.22 18.14 23.31
CA HIS A 773 -15.19 18.47 24.36
C HIS A 773 -16.12 17.30 24.79
N TRP A 774 -15.94 16.11 24.20
CA TRP A 774 -16.76 14.93 24.44
C TRP A 774 -15.96 13.71 24.95
N SER A 775 -14.65 13.83 25.17
CA SER A 775 -13.89 12.85 25.95
C SER A 775 -13.95 13.19 27.43
N ASN A 776 -13.94 12.18 28.29
CA ASN A 776 -13.77 12.35 29.73
C ASN A 776 -12.40 12.98 30.06
N ASP A 777 -12.23 13.53 31.27
CA ASP A 777 -11.00 14.21 31.69
C ASP A 777 -9.74 13.31 31.69
N ASP A 778 -9.92 11.98 31.77
CA ASP A 778 -8.86 10.96 31.64
C ASP A 778 -8.52 10.61 30.18
N GLY A 779 -9.16 11.26 29.20
CA GLY A 779 -9.02 10.97 27.78
C GLY A 779 -9.79 9.74 27.29
N SER A 780 -10.64 9.11 28.12
CA SER A 780 -11.52 8.02 27.71
C SER A 780 -12.78 8.53 26.97
N TRP A 781 -13.45 7.63 26.24
CA TRP A 781 -14.76 7.94 25.62
C TRP A 781 -15.91 7.53 26.54
N PRO A 782 -17.07 8.20 26.43
CA PRO A 782 -18.32 7.71 27.00
C PRO A 782 -18.67 6.33 26.43
N PHE A 783 -18.72 5.32 27.28
CA PHE A 783 -19.22 3.98 26.95
C PHE A 783 -20.59 3.76 27.61
N SER A 784 -21.44 2.91 27.02
CA SER A 784 -22.68 2.51 27.67
C SER A 784 -22.39 1.48 28.76
N SER A 785 -22.85 1.73 29.97
CA SER A 785 -22.86 0.74 31.07
C SER A 785 -23.99 -0.30 30.95
N SER A 786 -24.76 -0.27 29.87
CA SER A 786 -25.86 -1.22 29.64
C SER A 786 -25.34 -2.62 29.31
N SER A 787 -25.92 -3.63 29.95
CA SER A 787 -25.71 -5.05 29.62
C SER A 787 -26.36 -5.50 28.29
N SER A 788 -27.17 -4.65 27.65
CA SER A 788 -27.80 -4.96 26.38
C SER A 788 -26.84 -4.72 25.20
N SER A 789 -26.51 -5.79 24.48
CA SER A 789 -25.62 -5.76 23.30
C SER A 789 -26.11 -4.80 22.21
N ILE A 790 -27.42 -4.65 22.03
CA ILE A 790 -28.03 -3.72 21.05
C ILE A 790 -27.81 -2.27 21.48
N ILE A 791 -27.97 -1.96 22.77
CA ILE A 791 -27.76 -0.59 23.29
C ILE A 791 -26.28 -0.22 23.23
N ALA A 792 -25.39 -1.13 23.66
CA ALA A 792 -23.95 -0.96 23.53
C ALA A 792 -23.52 -0.72 22.07
N MET A 793 -24.02 -1.55 21.13
CA MET A 793 -23.75 -1.39 19.69
C MET A 793 -24.30 -0.07 19.12
N THR A 794 -25.49 0.36 19.55
CA THR A 794 -26.12 1.60 19.06
C THR A 794 -25.38 2.84 19.54
N VAL A 795 -24.96 2.87 20.81
CA VAL A 795 -24.14 3.94 21.38
C VAL A 795 -22.77 4.00 20.69
N GLU A 796 -22.13 2.85 20.49
CA GLU A 796 -20.89 2.73 19.71
C GLU A 796 -21.05 3.21 18.26
N LEU A 797 -22.15 2.87 17.59
CA LEU A 797 -22.41 3.26 16.20
C LEU A 797 -22.67 4.78 16.08
N TYR A 798 -23.43 5.36 17.02
CA TYR A 798 -23.65 6.82 17.09
C TYR A 798 -22.32 7.57 17.22
N TYR A 799 -21.49 7.15 18.18
CA TYR A 799 -20.21 7.76 18.48
C TYR A 799 -19.17 7.56 17.36
N TYR A 800 -19.13 6.38 16.74
CA TYR A 800 -18.32 6.12 15.54
C TYR A 800 -18.78 6.97 14.34
N THR A 801 -20.09 7.10 14.14
CA THR A 801 -20.65 7.92 13.05
C THR A 801 -20.35 9.40 13.27
N ARG A 802 -20.40 9.88 14.53
CA ARG A 802 -20.02 11.26 14.86
C ARG A 802 -18.54 11.51 14.60
N TRP A 803 -17.65 10.61 15.03
CA TRP A 803 -16.22 10.66 14.69
C TRP A 803 -15.95 10.67 13.19
N PHE A 804 -16.72 9.88 12.42
CA PHE A 804 -16.59 9.82 10.96
C PHE A 804 -17.10 11.09 10.26
N LEU A 805 -18.18 11.70 10.77
CA LEU A 805 -18.69 13.00 10.31
C LEU A 805 -17.71 14.13 10.64
N ASP A 806 -17.16 14.13 11.85
CA ASP A 806 -16.12 15.09 12.27
C ASP A 806 -14.87 14.95 11.36
N ARG A 807 -14.44 13.71 11.07
CA ARG A 807 -13.36 13.42 10.10
C ARG A 807 -13.64 13.97 8.68
N LEU A 808 -14.90 14.10 8.29
CA LEU A 808 -15.31 14.69 7.00
C LEU A 808 -15.46 16.21 7.05
N SER A 809 -15.87 16.79 8.19
CA SER A 809 -16.10 18.23 8.34
C SER A 809 -14.80 19.02 8.56
N TYR A 810 -13.84 18.49 9.31
CA TYR A 810 -12.60 19.20 9.66
C TYR A 810 -11.73 19.65 8.47
N PRO A 811 -11.58 18.87 7.37
CA PRO A 811 -10.84 19.34 6.19
C PRO A 811 -11.58 20.37 5.33
N LEU A 812 -12.92 20.46 5.45
CA LEU A 812 -13.78 21.17 4.49
C LEU A 812 -14.11 22.61 4.89
N ILE A 813 -13.89 23.01 6.16
CA ILE A 813 -14.42 24.26 6.73
C ILE A 813 -13.33 25.31 7.06
N GLY A 814 -12.05 24.95 7.01
CA GLY A 814 -10.94 25.93 7.07
C GLY A 814 -10.71 26.66 8.42
N LEU A 815 -11.45 26.30 9.47
CA LEU A 815 -11.42 26.97 10.78
C LEU A 815 -10.57 26.21 11.83
N LEU A 816 -9.23 26.23 11.65
CA LEU A 816 -8.18 25.83 12.64
C LEU A 816 -8.17 24.35 13.10
N ARG A 817 -7.16 23.78 13.80
CA ARG A 817 -5.76 24.17 14.10
C ARG A 817 -4.78 23.21 13.39
N TYR A 818 -3.52 23.63 13.21
CA TYR A 818 -2.44 22.78 12.63
C TYR A 818 -2.20 21.46 13.41
N GLU A 819 -2.29 21.50 14.74
CA GLU A 819 -2.03 20.36 15.64
C GLU A 819 -2.94 19.16 15.35
N TRP A 820 -4.25 19.40 15.16
CA TRP A 820 -5.24 18.36 14.85
C TRP A 820 -4.98 17.69 13.51
N TRP A 821 -4.66 18.48 12.48
CA TRP A 821 -4.37 17.98 11.14
C TRP A 821 -3.08 17.14 11.12
N SER A 822 -2.05 17.57 11.87
CA SER A 822 -0.80 16.83 12.06
C SER A 822 -1.03 15.50 12.80
N TRP A 823 -1.78 15.52 13.91
CA TRP A 823 -2.15 14.33 14.68
C TRP A 823 -2.96 13.30 13.86
N TRP A 824 -3.84 13.78 12.98
CA TRP A 824 -4.60 12.92 12.07
C TRP A 824 -3.72 12.33 10.94
N LYS A 825 -2.96 13.18 10.24
CA LYS A 825 -2.14 12.79 9.07
C LYS A 825 -0.99 11.84 9.44
N SER A 826 -0.45 11.95 10.65
CA SER A 826 0.60 11.06 11.19
C SER A 826 0.11 9.65 11.55
N GLY A 827 -1.19 9.35 11.40
CA GLY A 827 -1.76 8.04 11.71
C GLY A 827 -2.00 7.78 13.20
N LYS A 828 -1.61 8.72 14.08
CA LYS A 828 -1.82 8.64 15.53
C LYS A 828 -3.30 8.45 15.89
N ALA A 829 -4.20 9.15 15.20
CA ALA A 829 -5.65 8.99 15.35
C ALA A 829 -6.16 7.54 15.17
N ALA A 830 -5.58 6.78 14.24
CA ALA A 830 -5.99 5.39 13.98
C ALA A 830 -5.45 4.41 15.04
N LYS A 831 -4.23 4.64 15.54
CA LYS A 831 -3.66 3.91 16.68
C LYS A 831 -4.45 4.21 17.96
N TRP A 832 -4.74 5.48 18.22
CA TRP A 832 -5.53 5.95 19.37
C TRP A 832 -6.93 5.30 19.42
N TYR A 833 -7.64 5.18 18.29
CA TYR A 833 -8.95 4.54 18.23
C TYR A 833 -8.94 3.05 18.64
N ARG A 834 -7.80 2.36 18.50
CA ARG A 834 -7.62 0.97 18.97
C ARG A 834 -7.28 0.92 20.46
N TRP A 835 -6.43 1.84 20.93
CA TRP A 835 -6.03 1.99 22.34
C TRP A 835 -7.20 2.14 23.31
N ARG A 836 -8.31 2.76 22.88
CA ARG A 836 -9.51 2.97 23.73
C ARG A 836 -10.10 1.70 24.38
N LYS A 837 -9.75 0.50 23.88
CA LYS A 837 -10.22 -0.79 24.40
C LYS A 837 -9.38 -1.36 25.55
N LEU A 838 -8.21 -0.80 25.85
CA LEU A 838 -7.32 -1.33 26.88
C LEU A 838 -7.69 -0.87 28.31
N PRO A 839 -7.61 -1.76 29.33
CA PRO A 839 -7.79 -1.38 30.73
C PRO A 839 -6.79 -0.30 31.18
N VAL A 840 -7.21 0.62 32.05
CA VAL A 840 -6.42 1.78 32.51
C VAL A 840 -5.01 1.38 32.99
N LYS A 841 -4.89 0.26 33.73
CA LYS A 841 -3.61 -0.24 34.27
C LYS A 841 -2.53 -0.57 33.23
N TYR A 842 -2.91 -0.82 31.97
CA TYR A 842 -1.96 -1.03 30.85
C TYR A 842 -1.71 0.26 30.06
N ARG A 843 -2.56 1.28 30.22
CA ARG A 843 -2.44 2.57 29.53
C ARG A 843 -1.43 3.51 30.18
N SER A 844 -0.94 3.19 31.39
CA SER A 844 -0.03 4.01 32.20
C SER A 844 1.41 3.50 32.28
N LYS A 845 1.71 2.33 31.70
CA LYS A 845 3.06 1.75 31.69
C LYS A 845 3.91 2.33 30.56
N ASP A 846 5.20 2.51 30.81
CA ASP A 846 6.19 2.78 29.75
C ASP A 846 6.62 1.48 29.06
N ASN A 847 7.37 1.59 27.96
CA ASN A 847 7.80 0.41 27.23
C ASN A 847 8.70 -0.50 28.08
N MET A 848 9.61 0.04 28.90
CA MET A 848 10.49 -0.78 29.74
C MET A 848 9.72 -1.67 30.73
N ASP A 849 8.69 -1.15 31.40
CA ASP A 849 7.84 -1.96 32.29
C ASP A 849 7.15 -3.12 31.56
N LEU A 850 6.73 -2.91 30.30
CA LEU A 850 6.11 -3.96 29.48
C LEU A 850 7.11 -5.05 29.07
N TRP A 851 8.39 -4.71 28.93
CA TRP A 851 9.46 -5.64 28.59
C TRP A 851 9.89 -6.49 29.80
N LEU A 852 10.08 -5.86 30.96
CA LEU A 852 10.44 -6.54 32.21
C LEU A 852 9.36 -7.51 32.70
N GLU A 853 8.10 -7.29 32.31
CA GLU A 853 7.00 -8.26 32.54
C GLU A 853 6.92 -9.39 31.49
N ALA A 854 7.59 -9.26 30.34
CA ALA A 854 7.40 -10.16 29.19
C ALA A 854 8.59 -11.09 28.91
N MET A 855 9.80 -10.73 29.36
CA MET A 855 11.03 -11.46 29.09
C MET A 855 11.92 -11.55 30.34
N ASP A 856 12.56 -12.69 30.55
CA ASP A 856 13.61 -12.86 31.56
C ASP A 856 14.97 -12.41 30.99
N PHE A 857 15.57 -11.41 31.62
CA PHE A 857 16.87 -10.85 31.24
C PHE A 857 18.06 -11.52 31.97
N SER A 858 17.80 -12.41 32.93
CA SER A 858 18.83 -13.04 33.78
C SER A 858 19.77 -13.97 33.01
N HIS A 859 19.40 -14.42 31.81
CA HIS A 859 20.20 -15.28 30.93
C HIS A 859 21.14 -14.53 29.97
N ILE A 860 21.10 -13.20 29.94
CA ILE A 860 21.92 -12.39 29.04
C ILE A 860 23.34 -12.25 29.62
N HIS A 861 24.33 -12.72 28.86
CA HIS A 861 25.75 -12.67 29.20
C HIS A 861 26.51 -11.55 28.47
N THR A 862 25.99 -11.08 27.34
CA THR A 862 26.62 -10.02 26.53
C THR A 862 25.63 -8.88 26.25
N LEU A 863 26.04 -7.64 26.50
CA LEU A 863 25.29 -6.42 26.17
C LEU A 863 26.15 -5.51 25.30
N SER A 864 25.60 -5.02 24.19
CA SER A 864 26.21 -3.99 23.36
C SER A 864 25.24 -2.83 23.15
N ILE A 865 25.61 -1.61 23.58
CA ILE A 865 24.88 -0.38 23.30
C ILE A 865 25.76 0.50 22.40
N LYS A 866 25.25 0.92 21.24
CA LYS A 866 25.99 1.78 20.29
C LYS A 866 25.12 2.92 19.77
N GLU A 867 25.57 4.16 19.94
CA GLU A 867 24.93 5.34 19.36
C GLU A 867 25.56 5.72 18.01
N HIS A 868 24.72 5.98 16.99
CA HIS A 868 25.15 6.36 15.63
C HIS A 868 24.41 7.61 15.14
N GLY A 869 24.90 8.76 15.59
CA GLY A 869 24.30 10.08 15.28
C GLY A 869 23.10 10.43 16.14
N HIS A 870 22.68 11.71 16.09
CA HIS A 870 21.61 12.22 16.96
C HIS A 870 20.25 11.56 16.65
N PRO A 871 19.44 11.19 17.66
CA PRO A 871 19.54 11.57 19.07
C PRO A 871 20.03 10.45 20.02
N LYS A 872 20.70 10.90 21.08
CA LYS A 872 21.17 10.19 22.29
C LYS A 872 20.20 9.11 22.81
N PRO A 873 20.69 8.04 23.48
CA PRO A 873 19.84 7.06 24.16
C PRO A 873 18.92 7.75 25.19
N LYS A 874 17.62 7.79 24.87
CA LYS A 874 16.59 8.40 25.73
C LYS A 874 15.97 7.35 26.65
N GLY A 875 16.35 7.40 27.91
CA GLY A 875 15.45 6.97 28.97
C GLY A 875 16.06 6.75 30.35
N ASP A 876 15.44 7.32 31.39
CA ASP A 876 15.78 7.03 32.79
C ASP A 876 15.37 5.58 33.16
N ALA A 877 14.39 4.98 32.47
CA ALA A 877 14.00 3.58 32.66
C ALA A 877 15.07 2.61 32.14
N LEU A 878 15.62 2.89 30.95
CA LEU A 878 16.75 2.14 30.38
C LEU A 878 17.94 2.14 31.34
N LEU A 879 18.29 3.31 31.85
CA LEU A 879 19.50 3.49 32.65
C LEU A 879 19.38 2.93 34.07
N ARG A 880 18.18 2.91 34.66
CA ARG A 880 17.98 2.46 36.06
C ARG A 880 17.43 1.04 36.21
N ARG A 881 16.58 0.56 35.29
CA ARG A 881 15.85 -0.71 35.47
C ARG A 881 16.50 -1.88 34.76
N LEU A 882 17.12 -1.65 33.59
CA LEU A 882 17.77 -2.72 32.82
C LEU A 882 19.00 -3.35 33.53
N PRO A 883 19.91 -2.59 34.17
CA PRO A 883 21.05 -3.19 34.88
C PRO A 883 20.62 -4.15 36.00
N LEU A 884 19.54 -3.82 36.72
CA LEU A 884 18.98 -4.64 37.79
C LEU A 884 18.41 -5.98 37.31
N ALA A 885 18.06 -6.08 36.02
CA ALA A 885 17.52 -7.31 35.41
C ALA A 885 18.61 -8.19 34.76
N LEU A 886 19.78 -7.63 34.44
CA LEU A 886 20.89 -8.28 33.74
C LEU A 886 21.89 -8.94 34.72
N THR A 887 21.41 -9.84 35.57
CA THR A 887 22.19 -10.41 36.69
C THR A 887 23.35 -11.33 36.29
N SER A 888 23.37 -11.88 35.08
CA SER A 888 24.44 -12.77 34.58
C SER A 888 25.36 -12.14 33.53
N LEU A 889 25.38 -10.80 33.43
CA LEU A 889 26.17 -10.09 32.43
C LEU A 889 27.68 -10.25 32.68
N ARG A 890 28.44 -10.60 31.62
CA ARG A 890 29.91 -10.77 31.65
C ARG A 890 30.65 -9.92 30.62
N SER A 891 29.98 -9.51 29.54
CA SER A 891 30.57 -8.70 28.48
C SER A 891 29.71 -7.46 28.23
N LEU A 892 30.31 -6.28 28.31
CA LEU A 892 29.66 -5.00 28.07
C LEU A 892 30.40 -4.21 26.98
N THR A 893 29.66 -3.77 25.97
CA THR A 893 30.12 -2.82 24.95
C THR A 893 29.26 -1.57 25.00
N ILE A 894 29.89 -0.40 25.09
CA ILE A 894 29.29 0.93 25.04
C ILE A 894 29.98 1.71 23.92
N GLY A 895 29.21 2.41 23.09
CA GLY A 895 29.77 3.32 22.11
C GLY A 895 28.85 4.47 21.67
N GLY A 896 29.44 5.49 21.04
CA GLY A 896 28.79 6.76 20.63
C GLY A 896 28.57 7.75 21.79
N ARG A 897 28.06 8.97 21.56
CA ARG A 897 28.27 10.16 22.45
C ARG A 897 27.29 10.34 23.65
N TRP A 898 27.65 9.83 24.82
CA TRP A 898 26.84 9.88 26.08
C TRP A 898 26.84 11.22 26.86
N GLU A 899 26.71 12.37 26.19
CA GLU A 899 26.64 13.69 26.86
C GLU A 899 25.23 14.06 27.37
N ALA A 900 25.14 14.82 28.46
CA ALA A 900 23.90 15.50 28.86
C ALA A 900 23.67 16.80 28.04
N ASP A 901 22.43 17.14 27.69
CA ASP A 901 22.13 18.42 27.03
C ASP A 901 22.13 19.59 28.03
N PRO A 902 22.92 20.66 27.84
CA PRO A 902 22.66 21.95 28.42
C PRO A 902 21.69 22.73 27.51
N LEU A 903 20.41 22.79 27.88
CA LEU A 903 19.46 23.71 27.24
C LEU A 903 19.71 25.17 27.68
N PRO A 904 19.37 26.17 26.85
CA PRO A 904 19.87 27.52 27.02
C PRO A 904 19.27 28.24 28.23
N GLY A 905 20.11 28.63 29.20
CA GLY A 905 19.66 29.49 30.30
C GLY A 905 20.38 29.48 31.66
N ARG A 906 21.69 29.13 31.74
CA ARG A 906 22.51 29.09 32.99
C ARG A 906 22.02 28.06 34.04
N ASP A 907 22.88 27.25 34.66
CA ASP A 907 24.01 27.69 35.49
C ASP A 907 25.10 26.59 35.60
N LEU A 908 26.38 26.97 35.61
CA LEU A 908 27.50 26.04 35.74
C LEU A 908 27.82 25.81 37.22
N LYS A 909 27.36 24.68 37.81
CA LYS A 909 27.99 24.11 39.03
C LYS A 909 27.53 22.75 39.58
N SER A 910 26.55 22.05 38.98
CA SER A 910 26.31 20.65 39.35
C SER A 910 26.97 19.71 38.34
N LEU A 911 28.15 19.19 38.69
CA LEU A 911 28.72 18.02 38.03
C LEU A 911 27.67 16.91 38.09
N ARG A 912 27.14 16.52 36.95
CA ARG A 912 26.42 15.26 36.78
C ARG A 912 27.34 14.35 36.00
N LEU A 913 27.73 13.25 36.63
CA LEU A 913 28.50 12.18 36.02
C LEU A 913 27.85 11.78 34.68
N PRO A 914 28.63 11.39 33.66
CA PRO A 914 28.06 10.98 32.39
C PRO A 914 27.13 9.79 32.61
N ARG A 915 25.97 9.78 31.93
CA ARG A 915 24.92 8.74 32.09
C ARG A 915 25.41 7.31 31.89
N ALA A 916 26.53 7.14 31.18
CA ALA A 916 27.21 5.86 31.01
C ALA A 916 27.86 5.35 32.30
N LEU A 917 28.40 6.23 33.15
CA LEU A 917 29.05 5.83 34.41
C LEU A 917 28.02 5.25 35.39
N ASP A 918 26.91 5.97 35.62
CA ASP A 918 25.79 5.51 36.44
C ASP A 918 25.29 4.13 35.97
N PHE A 919 25.25 3.92 34.65
CA PHE A 919 24.84 2.66 34.04
C PHE A 919 25.85 1.52 34.27
N ILE A 920 27.16 1.77 34.10
CA ILE A 920 28.22 0.77 34.34
C ILE A 920 28.32 0.40 35.83
N MET A 921 28.13 1.38 36.72
CA MET A 921 28.17 1.20 38.18
C MET A 921 26.93 0.48 38.72
N ALA A 922 25.78 0.55 38.02
CA ALA A 922 24.57 -0.15 38.42
C ALA A 922 24.67 -1.69 38.29
N PHE A 923 25.67 -2.21 37.57
CA PHE A 923 26.00 -3.64 37.56
C PHE A 923 26.78 -4.04 38.82
N PRO A 924 26.63 -5.28 39.34
CA PRO A 924 27.39 -5.76 40.49
C PRO A 924 28.91 -5.64 40.29
N ALA A 925 29.63 -5.24 41.34
CA ALA A 925 31.09 -5.11 41.29
C ALA A 925 31.77 -6.42 40.85
N SER A 926 32.81 -6.32 40.02
CA SER A 926 33.56 -7.46 39.47
C SER A 926 32.70 -8.53 38.75
N SER A 927 31.61 -8.10 38.09
CA SER A 927 30.77 -8.99 37.25
C SER A 927 31.28 -9.10 35.80
N LEU A 928 31.88 -8.03 35.27
CA LEU A 928 32.33 -7.96 33.88
C LEU A 928 33.72 -8.60 33.70
N THR A 929 33.85 -9.49 32.73
CA THR A 929 35.13 -10.03 32.25
C THR A 929 35.65 -9.29 31.03
N ASN A 930 34.73 -8.73 30.21
CA ASN A 930 35.04 -8.01 29.00
C ASN A 930 34.34 -6.64 29.03
N LEU A 931 35.10 -5.56 28.89
CA LEU A 931 34.56 -4.20 28.76
C LEU A 931 35.07 -3.54 27.48
N THR A 932 34.18 -2.87 26.77
CA THR A 932 34.48 -2.13 25.54
C THR A 932 33.79 -0.78 25.57
N TRP A 933 34.58 0.27 25.37
CA TRP A 933 34.22 1.69 25.29
C TRP A 933 34.80 2.23 23.99
N ILE A 934 33.97 2.75 23.08
CA ILE A 934 34.38 3.16 21.72
C ILE A 934 33.60 4.41 21.28
N GLU A 935 34.26 5.45 20.78
CA GLU A 935 33.59 6.65 20.22
C GLU A 935 32.69 7.39 21.24
N SER A 936 32.91 7.20 22.55
CA SER A 936 32.03 7.68 23.61
C SER A 936 32.42 9.03 24.25
N GLY A 937 32.69 10.01 23.39
CA GLY A 937 32.90 11.42 23.77
C GLY A 937 34.17 11.66 24.60
N THR A 938 34.32 12.88 25.12
CA THR A 938 35.37 13.21 26.09
C THR A 938 34.94 12.75 27.47
N VAL A 939 35.72 11.84 28.05
CA VAL A 939 35.45 11.27 29.37
C VAL A 939 36.25 12.01 30.43
N ASP A 940 35.57 12.58 31.43
CA ASP A 940 36.24 13.15 32.61
C ASP A 940 37.10 12.08 33.29
N ALA A 941 38.31 12.46 33.74
CA ALA A 941 39.34 11.52 34.23
C ALA A 941 38.80 10.53 35.30
N ASP A 942 37.91 11.00 36.17
CA ASP A 942 37.30 10.24 37.27
C ASP A 942 36.53 8.99 36.81
N VAL A 943 36.03 8.95 35.57
CA VAL A 943 35.18 7.87 35.05
C VAL A 943 36.00 6.61 34.75
N PHE A 944 37.18 6.75 34.13
CA PHE A 944 38.06 5.61 33.81
C PHE A 944 38.49 4.90 35.09
N ASP A 945 38.98 5.69 36.05
CA ASP A 945 39.43 5.23 37.36
C ASP A 945 38.29 4.54 38.12
N ALA A 946 37.10 5.15 38.18
CA ALA A 946 35.98 4.59 38.93
C ALA A 946 35.39 3.30 38.29
N VAL A 947 35.42 3.18 36.96
CA VAL A 947 35.03 1.94 36.27
C VAL A 947 36.04 0.81 36.53
N LEU A 948 37.34 1.11 36.48
CA LEU A 948 38.38 0.12 36.78
C LEU A 948 38.39 -0.28 38.26
N GLN A 949 38.14 0.62 39.19
CA GLN A 949 38.01 0.27 40.60
C GLN A 949 36.84 -0.69 40.88
N HIS A 950 35.75 -0.58 40.13
CA HIS A 950 34.53 -1.38 40.34
C HIS A 950 34.52 -2.74 39.61
N HIS A 951 35.06 -2.80 38.38
CA HIS A 951 35.06 -4.03 37.55
C HIS A 951 36.46 -4.59 37.24
N GLY A 952 37.53 -3.81 37.40
CA GLY A 952 38.90 -4.20 37.05
C GLY A 952 39.38 -5.58 37.54
N PRO A 953 39.10 -6.00 38.80
CA PRO A 953 39.57 -7.28 39.32
C PRO A 953 39.09 -8.53 38.55
N SER A 954 38.00 -8.42 37.79
CA SER A 954 37.48 -9.51 36.93
C SER A 954 37.76 -9.32 35.43
N LEU A 955 38.22 -8.14 35.00
CA LEU A 955 38.45 -7.83 33.60
C LEU A 955 39.67 -8.59 33.03
N ARG A 956 39.44 -9.27 31.91
CA ARG A 956 40.45 -9.93 31.08
C ARG A 956 40.63 -9.27 29.72
N GLN A 957 39.59 -8.60 29.22
CA GLN A 957 39.63 -7.82 27.99
C GLN A 957 39.11 -6.41 28.24
N LEU A 958 39.91 -5.40 27.91
CA LEU A 958 39.54 -3.99 28.00
C LEU A 958 39.82 -3.30 26.67
N LYS A 959 38.79 -2.69 26.09
CA LYS A 959 38.93 -1.78 24.96
C LYS A 959 38.40 -0.42 25.37
N TRP A 960 39.23 0.61 25.28
CA TRP A 960 38.90 1.98 25.69
C TRP A 960 39.42 2.98 24.66
N ILE A 961 38.51 3.41 23.77
CA ILE A 961 38.78 4.35 22.69
C ILE A 961 37.80 5.53 22.79
N ASN A 962 38.32 6.75 22.77
CA ASN A 962 37.56 7.99 22.81
C ASN A 962 37.23 8.49 21.37
N ALA A 963 36.22 9.35 21.23
CA ALA A 963 35.88 9.94 19.93
C ALA A 963 36.85 11.07 19.54
N GLU A 964 37.13 11.22 18.25
CA GLU A 964 37.95 12.31 17.70
C GLU A 964 37.00 13.45 17.30
N VAL A 965 36.80 14.41 18.21
CA VAL A 965 35.89 15.52 17.91
C VAL A 965 36.54 16.41 16.86
N GLN A 966 35.77 16.89 15.87
CA GLN A 966 36.19 17.62 14.67
C GLN A 966 37.13 18.85 14.84
N LYS A 967 37.55 19.19 16.06
CA LYS A 967 38.49 20.27 16.42
C LYS A 967 39.43 19.95 17.59
N ASP A 968 39.29 18.80 18.25
CA ASP A 968 40.02 18.43 19.46
C ASP A 968 40.58 17.00 19.33
N PRO A 969 41.88 16.76 19.61
CA PRO A 969 42.50 15.45 19.45
C PRO A 969 41.93 14.45 20.47
N ARG A 970 42.01 13.14 20.17
CA ARG A 970 41.48 12.12 21.10
C ARG A 970 42.19 12.24 22.46
N PRO A 971 41.44 12.41 23.58
CA PRO A 971 42.05 12.49 24.89
C PRO A 971 42.69 11.14 25.25
N THR A 972 43.96 11.18 25.64
CA THR A 972 44.74 9.97 25.94
C THR A 972 45.02 9.84 27.43
N LEU A 973 45.17 8.60 27.91
CA LEU A 973 45.35 8.32 29.33
C LEU A 973 46.65 8.96 29.87
N SER A 974 46.59 9.45 31.10
CA SER A 974 47.78 9.95 31.81
C SER A 974 48.71 8.80 32.22
N THR A 975 49.97 9.12 32.54
CA THR A 975 50.93 8.16 33.08
C THR A 975 50.43 7.53 34.38
N ASP A 976 49.85 8.33 35.28
CA ASP A 976 49.22 7.86 36.53
C ASP A 976 48.07 6.88 36.26
N GLN A 977 47.23 7.13 35.25
CA GLN A 977 46.12 6.24 34.88
C GLN A 977 46.62 4.90 34.31
N LEU A 978 47.66 4.92 33.47
CA LEU A 978 48.30 3.71 32.95
C LEU A 978 48.93 2.88 34.07
N GLN A 979 49.54 3.53 35.07
CA GLN A 979 50.11 2.86 36.24
C GLN A 979 49.03 2.29 37.18
N ASN A 980 47.97 3.07 37.46
CA ASN A 980 46.86 2.62 38.29
C ASN A 980 46.02 1.51 37.63
N MET A 981 45.95 1.46 36.30
CA MET A 981 45.30 0.36 35.56
C MET A 981 45.90 -1.00 35.92
N GLY A 982 47.23 -1.10 36.06
CA GLY A 982 47.89 -2.34 36.52
C GLY A 982 47.53 -2.77 37.94
N LYS A 983 47.24 -1.79 38.81
CA LYS A 983 46.80 -2.03 40.20
C LYS A 983 45.34 -2.48 40.29
N TRP A 984 44.46 -1.96 39.42
CA TRP A 984 43.02 -2.24 39.48
C TRP A 984 42.58 -3.39 38.57
N ALA A 985 43.28 -3.64 37.46
CA ALA A 985 42.95 -4.69 36.49
C ALA A 985 44.14 -5.61 36.16
N PRO A 986 44.72 -6.32 37.16
CA PRO A 986 45.93 -7.13 36.99
C PRO A 986 45.74 -8.41 36.14
N GLU A 987 44.49 -8.80 35.84
CA GLU A 987 44.15 -9.99 35.05
C GLU A 987 43.91 -9.70 33.55
N LEU A 988 44.21 -8.48 33.08
CA LEU A 988 44.08 -8.11 31.66
C LEU A 988 45.06 -8.89 30.77
N VAL A 989 44.51 -9.48 29.71
CA VAL A 989 45.22 -10.26 28.69
C VAL A 989 45.12 -9.60 27.30
N ASP A 990 44.02 -8.87 27.06
CA ASP A 990 43.77 -8.15 25.81
C ASP A 990 43.43 -6.68 26.14
N LEU A 991 44.21 -5.76 25.58
CA LEU A 991 44.04 -4.31 25.78
C LEU A 991 43.95 -3.58 24.45
N THR A 992 43.03 -2.62 24.35
CA THR A 992 42.99 -1.64 23.26
C THR A 992 42.82 -0.25 23.82
N ILE A 993 43.74 0.68 23.53
CA ILE A 993 43.73 2.05 24.06
C ILE A 993 44.19 3.11 23.05
N ASP A 994 43.81 4.36 23.29
CA ASP A 994 44.42 5.54 22.64
C ASP A 994 45.73 5.94 23.34
N MET A 995 46.76 6.27 22.55
CA MET A 995 47.98 6.94 22.98
C MET A 995 48.29 8.11 22.04
N ASP A 996 48.98 9.13 22.56
CA ASP A 996 49.45 10.25 21.75
C ASP A 996 50.98 10.29 21.74
N ARG A 997 51.56 11.05 20.81
CA ARG A 997 53.01 11.30 20.73
C ARG A 997 53.46 12.31 21.78
N GLU A 998 54.73 12.22 22.15
CA GLU A 998 55.39 13.11 23.10
C GLU A 998 56.38 14.00 22.33
N GLU A 999 56.05 15.28 22.11
CA GLU A 999 56.94 16.30 21.50
C GLU A 999 57.78 15.79 20.31
N GLU A 1000 57.13 15.42 19.19
CA GLU A 1000 57.74 14.84 17.98
C GLU A 1000 58.38 13.44 18.13
N HIS A 1001 58.16 12.72 19.24
CA HIS A 1001 58.69 11.37 19.50
C HIS A 1001 57.57 10.34 19.78
N TRP A 1002 57.92 9.05 19.64
CA TRP A 1002 57.06 7.96 20.13
C TRP A 1002 56.87 8.04 21.65
N PRO A 1003 55.71 7.65 22.22
CA PRO A 1003 55.41 7.78 23.65
C PRO A 1003 56.14 6.74 24.52
N THR A 1004 57.46 6.82 24.54
CA THR A 1004 58.32 5.79 25.14
C THR A 1004 58.13 5.65 26.64
N GLU A 1005 57.76 6.71 27.36
CA GLU A 1005 57.49 6.64 28.80
C GLU A 1005 56.17 5.91 29.08
N LYS A 1006 55.08 6.30 28.41
CA LYS A 1006 53.77 5.62 28.52
C LYS A 1006 53.84 4.14 28.11
N LEU A 1007 54.60 3.80 27.06
CA LEU A 1007 54.80 2.41 26.62
C LEU A 1007 55.54 1.57 27.67
N LYS A 1008 56.61 2.11 28.29
CA LYS A 1008 57.33 1.43 29.38
C LYS A 1008 56.44 1.19 30.59
N ILE A 1009 55.71 2.22 31.03
CA ILE A 1009 54.78 2.14 32.17
C ILE A 1009 53.71 1.07 31.90
N LEU A 1010 53.15 1.02 30.70
CA LEU A 1010 52.15 0.02 30.32
C LEU A 1010 52.68 -1.41 30.43
N GLY A 1011 53.84 -1.70 29.80
CA GLY A 1011 54.45 -3.03 29.84
C GLY A 1011 54.79 -3.49 31.26
N GLN A 1012 55.31 -2.58 32.09
CA GLN A 1012 55.60 -2.87 33.50
C GLN A 1012 54.34 -3.11 34.34
N SER A 1013 53.22 -2.46 34.01
CA SER A 1013 52.00 -2.47 34.82
C SER A 1013 51.09 -3.67 34.55
N LEU A 1014 51.18 -4.31 33.38
CA LEU A 1014 50.30 -5.41 32.97
C LEU A 1014 51.08 -6.70 32.60
N PRO A 1015 51.55 -7.49 33.58
CA PRO A 1015 52.41 -8.65 33.32
C PRO A 1015 51.71 -9.84 32.62
N LYS A 1016 50.39 -9.81 32.44
CA LYS A 1016 49.59 -10.86 31.77
C LYS A 1016 49.12 -10.46 30.37
N LEU A 1017 49.53 -9.29 29.89
CA LEU A 1017 49.10 -8.76 28.60
C LEU A 1017 49.73 -9.56 27.44
N LYS A 1018 48.90 -10.09 26.54
CA LYS A 1018 49.36 -10.86 25.37
C LYS A 1018 49.03 -10.15 24.06
N ASN A 1019 47.88 -9.49 24.00
CA ASN A 1019 47.40 -8.75 22.85
C ASN A 1019 47.24 -7.27 23.19
N LEU A 1020 47.80 -6.39 22.37
CA LEU A 1020 47.68 -4.95 22.54
C LEU A 1020 47.31 -4.26 21.22
N THR A 1021 46.34 -3.36 21.23
CA THR A 1021 46.06 -2.47 20.10
C THR A 1021 46.21 -1.02 20.56
N ILE A 1022 47.10 -0.26 19.92
CA ILE A 1022 47.32 1.15 20.21
C ILE A 1022 46.79 1.97 19.02
N TYR A 1023 45.91 2.91 19.31
CA TYR A 1023 45.52 3.94 18.36
C TYR A 1023 46.36 5.20 18.63
N LEU A 1024 46.87 5.80 17.57
CA LEU A 1024 47.65 7.03 17.56
C LEU A 1024 46.83 8.14 16.88
N ASN A 1025 47.01 9.38 17.33
CA ASN A 1025 46.46 10.57 16.70
C ASN A 1025 47.14 10.84 15.35
N LEU A 1026 46.41 11.42 14.39
CA LEU A 1026 46.93 11.75 13.06
C LEU A 1026 47.49 13.18 12.99
N GLU A 1027 46.81 14.15 13.61
CA GLU A 1027 47.22 15.56 13.60
C GLU A 1027 48.12 15.95 14.79
N ASP A 1028 48.97 16.97 14.59
CA ASP A 1028 49.73 17.64 15.64
C ASP A 1028 49.16 19.05 15.87
N LEU A 1029 48.55 19.24 17.04
CA LEU A 1029 47.91 20.48 17.47
C LEU A 1029 48.71 21.23 18.55
N ASN A 1030 49.92 20.80 18.89
CA ASN A 1030 50.82 21.59 19.75
C ASN A 1030 51.33 22.86 19.03
N GLY A 1031 51.15 22.94 17.71
CA GLY A 1031 51.55 24.04 16.83
C GLY A 1031 50.58 25.21 16.69
N LYS A 1032 50.40 26.01 17.75
CA LYS A 1032 49.86 27.41 17.79
C LYS A 1032 48.34 27.66 17.71
N ASN A 1033 47.90 28.53 18.64
CA ASN A 1033 46.59 29.19 18.72
C ASN A 1033 46.32 30.20 17.58
N GLU A 1034 46.08 29.76 16.34
CA GLU A 1034 45.49 30.65 15.31
C GLU A 1034 43.98 30.43 15.18
N THR A 1035 43.21 31.47 15.53
CA THR A 1035 41.76 31.45 15.57
C THR A 1035 41.14 31.35 14.18
N MET A 1036 40.82 30.13 13.75
CA MET A 1036 40.14 29.87 12.48
C MET A 1036 38.66 30.29 12.57
N GLN A 1037 38.36 31.53 12.16
CA GLN A 1037 36.98 32.04 12.10
C GLN A 1037 36.15 31.35 11.00
N PRO A 1038 34.87 31.05 11.24
CA PRO A 1038 34.01 30.38 10.25
C PRO A 1038 33.57 31.34 9.14
N SER A 1039 34.00 31.08 7.91
CA SER A 1039 33.49 31.75 6.70
C SER A 1039 32.29 30.97 6.12
N PRO A 1040 31.29 31.60 5.47
CA PRO A 1040 30.04 30.93 5.05
C PRO A 1040 30.15 30.08 3.76
N HIS A 1041 31.35 29.86 3.22
CA HIS A 1041 31.57 29.14 1.97
C HIS A 1041 32.37 27.85 2.22
N TYR A 1042 31.86 26.75 1.69
CA TYR A 1042 32.38 25.39 1.87
C TYR A 1042 33.66 25.15 1.06
N ASP A 1043 34.79 25.58 1.61
CA ASP A 1043 36.13 25.09 1.25
C ASP A 1043 36.88 24.76 2.56
N PHE A 1044 37.16 23.47 2.81
CA PHE A 1044 37.93 23.01 3.97
C PHE A 1044 39.42 22.96 3.63
N PRO A 1045 40.31 23.72 4.31
CA PRO A 1045 41.74 23.69 4.05
C PRO A 1045 42.48 22.78 5.04
N PHE A 1046 42.68 21.51 4.70
CA PHE A 1046 43.68 20.66 5.37
C PHE A 1046 45.05 20.93 4.75
N ALA A 1047 46.03 21.35 5.57
CA ALA A 1047 47.38 21.66 5.12
C ALA A 1047 48.35 20.53 5.50
N PRO A 1048 49.26 20.07 4.61
CA PRO A 1048 50.22 18.98 4.90
C PRO A 1048 51.18 19.20 6.09
N HIS A 1049 51.13 20.38 6.71
CA HIS A 1049 51.91 20.75 7.88
C HIS A 1049 51.24 20.42 9.22
N SER A 1050 49.95 20.04 9.26
CA SER A 1050 49.23 19.65 10.49
C SER A 1050 49.38 18.18 10.87
N LEU A 1051 50.08 17.36 10.09
CA LEU A 1051 50.27 15.93 10.37
C LEU A 1051 51.36 15.71 11.43
N SER A 1052 51.04 14.86 12.39
CA SER A 1052 51.96 14.45 13.46
C SER A 1052 53.15 13.63 12.93
N LYS A 1053 54.29 13.79 13.60
CA LYS A 1053 55.57 13.15 13.22
C LYS A 1053 56.22 12.49 14.45
N PRO A 1054 56.95 11.37 14.27
CA PRO A 1054 57.07 10.57 13.04
C PRO A 1054 55.76 9.87 12.66
N LEU A 1055 55.53 9.68 11.35
CA LEU A 1055 54.42 8.87 10.82
C LEU A 1055 54.62 7.39 11.14
N LEU A 1056 53.54 6.62 11.25
CA LEU A 1056 53.61 5.20 11.59
C LEU A 1056 54.13 4.36 10.41
N ASP A 1057 55.35 3.85 10.54
CA ASP A 1057 55.97 2.90 9.60
C ASP A 1057 56.32 1.56 10.27
N ALA A 1058 56.79 0.59 9.48
CA ALA A 1058 57.12 -0.74 9.96
C ALA A 1058 58.31 -0.77 10.93
N ASN A 1059 59.21 0.21 10.86
CA ASN A 1059 60.38 0.30 11.73
C ASN A 1059 60.03 0.92 13.09
N GLY A 1060 59.36 2.06 13.10
CA GLY A 1060 58.89 2.71 14.34
C GLY A 1060 57.93 1.82 15.13
N ALA A 1061 57.05 1.08 14.45
CA ALA A 1061 56.21 0.06 15.10
C ALA A 1061 57.02 -1.10 15.71
N ARG A 1062 58.13 -1.51 15.05
CA ARG A 1062 59.04 -2.54 15.56
C ARG A 1062 59.79 -2.06 16.80
N ASP A 1063 60.26 -0.81 16.78
CA ASP A 1063 60.97 -0.21 17.91
C ASP A 1063 60.02 -0.07 19.12
N MET A 1064 58.77 0.38 18.89
CA MET A 1064 57.73 0.40 19.93
C MET A 1064 57.36 -1.00 20.45
N PHE A 1065 57.27 -2.01 19.57
CA PHE A 1065 57.02 -3.40 19.98
C PHE A 1065 58.16 -3.94 20.86
N LEU A 1066 59.41 -3.75 20.45
CA LEU A 1066 60.58 -4.19 21.21
C LEU A 1066 60.64 -3.50 22.57
N LEU A 1067 60.35 -2.19 22.62
CA LEU A 1067 60.32 -1.43 23.87
C LEU A 1067 59.27 -1.95 24.86
N LEU A 1068 58.06 -2.26 24.38
CA LEU A 1068 57.00 -2.89 25.17
C LEU A 1068 57.44 -4.27 25.69
N GLN A 1069 58.00 -5.09 24.79
CA GLN A 1069 58.45 -6.45 25.08
C GLN A 1069 59.59 -6.49 26.12
N GLU A 1070 60.57 -5.58 26.04
CA GLU A 1070 61.65 -5.45 27.02
C GLU A 1070 61.17 -4.92 28.38
N SER A 1071 60.09 -4.15 28.40
CA SER A 1071 59.55 -3.54 29.61
C SER A 1071 58.59 -4.44 30.39
N GLN A 1072 58.12 -5.54 29.80
CA GLN A 1072 57.11 -6.42 30.38
C GLN A 1072 57.75 -7.57 31.20
N PRO A 1073 57.50 -7.66 32.53
CA PRO A 1073 58.18 -8.63 33.39
C PRO A 1073 57.52 -10.02 33.46
N GLY A 1074 56.48 -10.27 32.66
CA GLY A 1074 55.62 -11.46 32.75
C GLY A 1074 55.54 -12.26 31.45
N ASP A 1075 54.31 -12.53 30.98
CA ASP A 1075 54.08 -13.21 29.70
C ASP A 1075 54.65 -12.38 28.54
N GLU A 1076 55.15 -13.03 27.48
CA GLU A 1076 55.58 -12.32 26.26
C GLU A 1076 54.38 -11.76 25.47
N LEU A 1077 54.52 -10.58 24.85
CA LEU A 1077 53.50 -10.03 23.96
C LEU A 1077 53.46 -10.82 22.65
N GLU A 1078 52.32 -11.45 22.37
CA GLU A 1078 52.13 -12.30 21.21
C GLU A 1078 51.85 -11.46 19.94
N THR A 1079 51.06 -10.40 20.07
CA THR A 1079 50.72 -9.47 18.98
C THR A 1079 50.45 -8.05 19.48
N VAL A 1080 51.05 -7.05 18.81
CA VAL A 1080 50.69 -5.64 18.96
C VAL A 1080 50.24 -5.06 17.62
N LEU A 1081 49.14 -4.31 17.62
CA LEU A 1081 48.60 -3.64 16.44
C LEU A 1081 48.58 -2.12 16.64
N PHE A 1082 49.39 -1.39 15.87
CA PHE A 1082 49.41 0.06 15.86
C PHE A 1082 48.50 0.59 14.74
N ARG A 1083 47.70 1.62 15.04
CA ARG A 1083 46.74 2.24 14.11
C ARG A 1083 46.83 3.76 14.15
N GLU A 1084 47.12 4.37 13.01
CA GLU A 1084 47.16 5.82 12.81
C GLU A 1084 46.11 6.22 11.75
N GLY A 1085 45.40 7.32 11.97
CA GLY A 1085 44.41 7.86 11.02
C GLY A 1085 43.33 8.74 11.66
N ASP A 1086 42.49 9.34 10.83
CA ASP A 1086 41.20 9.97 11.20
C ASP A 1086 40.08 8.92 11.16
N TRP A 1087 39.20 8.91 12.16
CA TRP A 1087 38.20 7.87 12.39
C TRP A 1087 36.75 8.37 12.66
N ASP A 1088 36.47 9.67 12.79
CA ASP A 1088 35.13 10.18 13.23
C ASP A 1088 34.13 10.42 12.08
N GLY A 1089 34.41 9.90 10.88
CA GLY A 1089 33.52 9.97 9.73
C GLY A 1089 32.21 9.18 9.94
N GLN A 1090 31.13 9.87 10.33
CA GLN A 1090 29.80 9.26 10.54
C GLN A 1090 29.18 8.56 9.31
N ASP A 1091 29.78 8.72 8.13
CA ASP A 1091 29.61 7.86 6.98
C ASP A 1091 30.98 7.64 6.31
N ASP A 1092 31.27 6.42 5.83
CA ASP A 1092 32.31 6.15 4.81
C ASP A 1092 31.95 6.78 3.42
N LEU A 1093 31.05 7.77 3.40
CA LEU A 1093 30.67 8.56 2.21
C LEU A 1093 31.61 9.74 1.97
N ALA A 1094 32.59 9.98 2.86
CA ALA A 1094 33.58 11.05 2.76
C ALA A 1094 34.81 10.74 1.85
N ILE A 1095 34.71 9.82 0.86
CA ILE A 1095 35.47 9.91 -0.40
C ILE A 1095 34.55 9.50 -1.58
N ARG A 1096 33.49 10.28 -1.87
CA ARG A 1096 32.68 10.13 -3.10
C ARG A 1096 32.21 11.42 -3.77
N SER A 1097 32.76 12.59 -3.41
CA SER A 1097 32.52 13.82 -4.16
C SER A 1097 33.75 14.72 -4.21
N TYR A 1098 34.15 15.04 -5.45
CA TYR A 1098 35.22 15.95 -5.88
C TYR A 1098 36.64 15.38 -5.91
N ASP A 1099 37.30 15.71 -7.02
CA ASP A 1099 38.62 15.23 -7.40
C ASP A 1099 39.73 15.80 -6.51
N LEU A 1100 40.78 15.00 -6.32
CA LEU A 1100 42.10 15.34 -5.76
C LEU A 1100 42.20 15.44 -4.21
N TRP A 1101 43.35 14.95 -3.69
CA TRP A 1101 44.02 15.26 -2.41
C TRP A 1101 43.94 14.32 -1.17
N SER A 1102 43.09 13.29 -1.09
CA SER A 1102 42.97 12.44 0.14
C SER A 1102 43.37 10.95 0.02
N GLU A 1103 44.16 10.57 -0.97
CA GLU A 1103 44.71 9.20 -1.08
C GLU A 1103 45.89 8.97 -0.09
N GLY A 1104 45.62 8.42 1.11
CA GLY A 1104 46.65 7.69 1.90
C GLY A 1104 46.94 8.08 3.36
N LEU A 1105 45.95 8.50 4.17
CA LEU A 1105 46.16 8.94 5.56
C LEU A 1105 45.64 7.98 6.66
N ARG A 1106 45.67 6.66 6.43
CA ARG A 1106 45.45 5.64 7.49
C ARG A 1106 46.56 4.57 7.40
N ASN A 1107 47.36 4.42 8.46
CA ASN A 1107 48.46 3.45 8.55
C ASN A 1107 48.20 2.40 9.62
N TRP A 1108 48.26 1.12 9.27
CA TRP A 1108 48.07 0.00 10.19
C TRP A 1108 49.34 -0.84 10.17
N VAL A 1109 49.93 -1.10 11.34
CA VAL A 1109 51.13 -1.95 11.44
C VAL A 1109 50.91 -3.00 12.51
N ARG A 1110 50.90 -4.28 12.11
CA ARG A 1110 50.86 -5.40 13.05
C ARG A 1110 52.27 -5.92 13.27
N CYS A 1111 52.66 -6.02 14.52
CA CYS A 1111 53.86 -6.70 14.99
C CYS A 1111 53.48 -8.00 15.70
N THR A 1112 54.12 -9.11 15.37
CA THR A 1112 53.88 -10.40 16.03
C THR A 1112 55.15 -11.26 16.10
N ILE A 1113 55.21 -12.13 17.11
CA ILE A 1113 56.23 -13.18 17.27
C ILE A 1113 55.76 -14.56 16.78
N LEU A 1114 54.54 -14.67 16.26
CA LEU A 1114 53.93 -15.92 15.79
C LEU A 1114 53.89 -15.97 14.24
N GLY A 1115 54.14 -17.16 13.69
CA GLY A 1115 54.01 -17.46 12.26
C GLY A 1115 52.57 -17.80 11.86
N GLN A 1116 52.35 -18.03 10.56
CA GLN A 1116 51.01 -18.34 10.02
C GLN A 1116 50.40 -19.62 10.61
N ASP A 1117 51.22 -20.59 11.02
CA ASP A 1117 50.80 -21.85 11.63
C ASP A 1117 50.65 -21.76 13.18
N GLY A 1118 50.90 -20.59 13.77
CA GLY A 1118 50.91 -20.37 15.23
C GLY A 1118 52.24 -20.66 15.93
N ASP A 1119 53.23 -21.22 15.22
CA ASP A 1119 54.58 -21.47 15.75
C ASP A 1119 55.42 -20.19 15.88
N ARG A 1120 56.34 -20.16 16.86
CA ARG A 1120 57.20 -18.99 17.15
C ARG A 1120 58.19 -18.70 16.01
N LEU A 1121 58.25 -17.43 15.59
CA LEU A 1121 59.18 -16.95 14.58
C LEU A 1121 60.63 -16.98 15.09
N LYS A 1122 61.54 -17.59 14.30
CA LYS A 1122 62.96 -17.74 14.67
C LYS A 1122 63.80 -16.49 14.45
N ASP A 1123 63.32 -15.53 13.65
CA ASP A 1123 64.07 -14.34 13.21
C ASP A 1123 63.76 -13.08 14.05
N GLY A 1124 63.06 -13.23 15.17
CA GLY A 1124 62.53 -12.12 15.98
C GLY A 1124 61.13 -11.65 15.51
N PRO A 1125 60.59 -10.58 16.13
CA PRO A 1125 59.25 -10.09 15.81
C PRO A 1125 59.19 -9.53 14.38
N ARG A 1126 58.16 -9.95 13.63
CA ARG A 1126 57.87 -9.42 12.29
C ARG A 1126 56.79 -8.37 12.40
N CYS A 1127 57.14 -7.15 12.01
CA CYS A 1127 56.20 -6.04 11.84
C CYS A 1127 55.93 -5.85 10.36
N TYR A 1128 54.65 -5.86 9.98
CA TYR A 1128 54.20 -5.62 8.62
C TYR A 1128 53.14 -4.53 8.61
N ALA A 1129 53.32 -3.56 7.70
CA ALA A 1129 52.30 -2.58 7.41
C ALA A 1129 51.18 -3.24 6.61
N GLU A 1130 49.97 -3.31 7.16
CA GLU A 1130 48.76 -3.70 6.46
C GLU A 1130 48.30 -2.54 5.56
N TYR A 1131 49.12 -2.19 4.56
CA TYR A 1131 48.75 -1.21 3.55
C TYR A 1131 47.58 -1.74 2.70
N ASN A 1132 46.55 -0.91 2.56
CA ASN A 1132 45.41 -1.19 1.71
C ASN A 1132 45.79 -1.00 0.22
N PHE A 1133 46.62 -1.90 -0.33
CA PHE A 1133 47.19 -1.84 -1.67
C PHE A 1133 46.11 -1.65 -2.77
N GLU A 1134 45.97 -0.42 -3.25
CA GLU A 1134 45.60 0.00 -4.62
C GLU A 1134 45.81 1.52 -4.67
N TYR A 1135 46.69 1.97 -5.56
CA TYR A 1135 46.54 3.17 -6.42
C TYR A 1135 47.87 3.55 -7.09
N LYS A 1136 49.01 3.13 -6.52
CA LYS A 1136 50.34 3.59 -6.95
C LYS A 1136 50.85 3.03 -8.30
N ARG A 1137 50.11 2.14 -8.99
CA ARG A 1137 50.54 1.51 -10.26
C ARG A 1137 49.85 2.01 -11.54
N PHE A 1138 48.81 2.85 -11.46
CA PHE A 1138 48.03 3.23 -12.65
C PHE A 1138 48.41 4.59 -13.28
N LYS A 1139 49.31 5.37 -12.67
CA LYS A 1139 49.57 6.77 -13.08
C LYS A 1139 50.79 6.99 -13.98
N GLU A 1140 51.69 6.02 -14.10
CA GLU A 1140 52.85 6.09 -14.99
C GLU A 1140 52.80 4.96 -16.02
N GLY A 1141 52.32 5.29 -17.22
CA GLY A 1141 52.19 4.36 -18.34
C GLY A 1141 53.53 3.95 -18.94
N ARG A 1142 54.31 3.16 -18.20
CA ARG A 1142 55.48 2.42 -18.70
C ARG A 1142 55.21 0.94 -18.54
N GLN A 1143 55.39 0.19 -19.63
CA GLN A 1143 55.51 -1.27 -19.54
C GLN A 1143 56.70 -1.58 -18.64
N GLY A 1144 56.45 -2.25 -17.51
CA GLY A 1144 57.51 -2.79 -16.69
C GLY A 1144 58.01 -4.09 -17.31
N GLU A 1145 59.23 -4.07 -17.85
CA GLU A 1145 60.02 -5.29 -17.91
C GLU A 1145 60.16 -5.87 -16.49
N LEU A 1146 60.19 -7.20 -16.40
CA LEU A 1146 60.50 -7.89 -15.15
C LEU A 1146 61.84 -7.45 -14.59
N LEU A 1147 61.96 -7.42 -13.26
CA LEU A 1147 63.17 -7.86 -12.57
C LEU A 1147 62.79 -8.35 -11.15
N TYR A 1148 63.66 -9.23 -10.63
CA TYR A 1148 63.47 -10.14 -9.49
C TYR A 1148 63.41 -9.45 -8.12
#